data_AF-A0A929VU78-F1
#
_entry.id   AF-A0A929VU78-F1
#
_cell.length_a   1.000
_cell.length_b   1.000
_cell.length_c   1.000
_cell.angle_alpha   90.00
_cell.angle_beta   90.00
_cell.angle_gamma   90.00
#
_symmetry.space_group_name_H-M   'P 1'
#
loop_
_entity.id
_entity.type
_entity.pdbx_description
1 polymer ?
#
loop_
_entity_poly.entity_id
_entity_poly.type
_entity_poly.pdbx_seq_one_letter_code
_entity_poly.pdbx_strand_id
1 'polypeptide(L)'
;MRKYYLLFLVLSCLALSPSVQGHTVLNNTVVFVRFADETETGPGAVFQTNTIEHYDSLFNSTVPGYNSVINYFTQASYGKLTWGSRLFPAPAGSKVMSFRSRMERGYYEEQSSVNPTGYPKGNATAMEARRSGLVKEVVKYLDQNIPAGYQVDANSDGIVDNLTIVLSGTSAIGNTHLLWPQRQNYILGDSIQGKRVVSFLMVFDESNGFKLGAANPNIPLNTGVLCHEMSHNLGTYDLYHNAKDGLNPVGVWDLMSNIQPVAQHMTAYTKWRYCHWLDSIPSISAPGTYTLNPIGGNTDENVAYKIQPVGHREYFVVEYRKKEGFDASLPESGLIVYRVNPDLTGGNLAYNGTTRLDEQYIFRPGGTTTSDGNLSQAAFSADNGRTAFGGAAAQRPFYSDGTEANFAIANISSAGAVMTFDLLASAHRIVLSQTAVNLSGQAGSGATVGISSDGDWEVSGVPAWLTLSKSEGRGGDTQLVLAAQSDNTTGAPRTAVITFTDKAYSSVTATLSITQNEKTNESVVLYEDWENTSNPNGWTVQNSDTRGWDLTRTLQTNRGLYRSYEGTHAATLIEAWDDAHEEQTLVSPVFAKGKTLEFWSRTTAANKNPANNPQFYNVDVSSDGGATWTTLFNCLTDYPLDAAGNTQSGKYTKLTIDLSSHMSDNMRVRFHCYDTGGKGLAYFWNIDNLKILGLPTGITRLTVTDASHNAIYTLDGRYAGRNIQQLPAGVYVQGGRKLVKK
;
A
#
# COMPACT_ATOMS: atom_id res chain seq x y z
N MET A 1 4.68 5.26 32.37
CA MET A 1 3.85 5.20 31.15
C MET A 1 4.76 5.03 29.93
N ARG A 2 5.13 3.79 29.60
CA ARG A 2 5.93 3.46 28.41
C ARG A 2 4.99 2.85 27.37
N LYS A 3 4.88 3.50 26.22
CA LYS A 3 4.08 3.05 25.08
C LYS A 3 4.79 1.86 24.45
N TYR A 4 4.11 0.71 24.40
CA TYR A 4 4.56 -0.51 23.74
C TYR A 4 4.67 -0.25 22.24
N TYR A 5 5.89 -0.37 21.70
CA TYR A 5 6.10 -0.55 20.27
C TYR A 5 6.07 -2.05 20.02
N LEU A 6 4.93 -2.57 19.54
CA LEU A 6 4.94 -3.83 18.79
C LEU A 6 5.69 -3.52 17.49
N LEU A 7 6.90 -4.05 17.38
CA LEU A 7 7.63 -4.10 16.13
C LEU A 7 6.89 -5.10 15.24
N PHE A 8 5.92 -4.63 14.45
CA PHE A 8 5.50 -5.37 13.26
C PHE A 8 6.70 -5.30 12.32
N LEU A 9 7.54 -6.33 12.37
CA LEU A 9 8.45 -6.59 11.28
C LEU A 9 7.55 -7.01 10.12
N VAL A 10 7.13 -6.03 9.31
CA VAL A 10 6.68 -6.29 7.95
C VAL A 10 7.93 -6.76 7.22
N LEU A 11 8.28 -8.03 7.41
CA LEU A 11 8.89 -8.75 6.32
C LEU A 11 7.81 -8.69 5.25
N SER A 12 8.00 -7.82 4.27
CA SER A 12 7.48 -8.07 2.94
C SER A 12 7.90 -9.50 2.62
N CYS A 13 7.01 -10.46 2.87
CA CYS A 13 6.93 -11.60 2.00
C CYS A 13 6.94 -10.94 0.62
N LEU A 14 8.00 -11.17 -0.14
CA LEU A 14 7.88 -11.20 -1.58
C LEU A 14 6.58 -11.97 -1.80
N ALA A 15 5.52 -11.26 -2.15
CA ALA A 15 4.35 -11.87 -2.70
C ALA A 15 4.91 -12.56 -3.93
N LEU A 16 5.22 -13.85 -3.78
CA LEU A 16 5.36 -14.76 -4.88
C LEU A 16 4.11 -14.48 -5.69
N SER A 17 4.26 -13.77 -6.79
CA SER A 17 3.20 -13.66 -7.77
C SER A 17 3.11 -15.06 -8.31
N PRO A 18 2.08 -15.87 -8.00
CA PRO A 18 1.83 -17.00 -8.84
C PRO A 18 1.30 -16.34 -10.11
N SER A 19 2.14 -16.18 -11.12
CA SER A 19 1.64 -16.16 -12.49
C SER A 19 1.02 -17.54 -12.73
N VAL A 20 -0.19 -17.78 -12.26
CA VAL A 20 -0.83 -19.08 -12.46
C VAL A 20 -2.27 -18.87 -12.87
N GLN A 21 -2.41 -18.74 -14.18
CA GLN A 21 -3.66 -18.90 -14.93
C GLN A 21 -4.08 -20.40 -14.93
N GLY A 22 -4.04 -21.05 -13.75
CA GLY A 22 -4.19 -22.51 -13.59
C GLY A 22 -4.54 -22.95 -12.16
N HIS A 23 -5.01 -24.20 -12.04
CA HIS A 23 -5.42 -24.82 -10.77
C HIS A 23 -4.21 -25.02 -9.83
N THR A 24 -4.29 -24.45 -8.64
CA THR A 24 -3.30 -24.60 -7.57
C THR A 24 -3.72 -25.70 -6.61
N VAL A 25 -2.78 -26.57 -6.24
CA VAL A 25 -2.96 -27.56 -5.17
C VAL A 25 -2.02 -27.20 -4.03
N LEU A 26 -2.54 -27.07 -2.83
CA LEU A 26 -1.78 -26.86 -1.60
C LEU A 26 -2.10 -27.95 -0.58
N ASN A 27 -1.14 -28.28 0.27
CA ASN A 27 -1.32 -29.20 1.38
C ASN A 27 -1.32 -28.48 2.73
N ASN A 28 -2.16 -28.93 3.63
CA ASN A 28 -2.23 -28.44 5.00
C ASN A 28 -1.79 -29.54 5.97
N THR A 29 -0.63 -29.33 6.57
CA THR A 29 -0.09 -30.24 7.58
C THR A 29 -0.71 -29.89 8.93
N VAL A 30 -1.66 -30.72 9.39
CA VAL A 30 -2.38 -30.51 10.65
C VAL A 30 -1.75 -31.38 11.73
N VAL A 31 -1.36 -30.79 12.86
CA VAL A 31 -0.75 -31.51 13.99
C VAL A 31 -1.50 -31.23 15.28
N PHE A 32 -1.93 -32.30 15.96
CA PHE A 32 -2.55 -32.23 17.27
C PHE A 32 -1.47 -32.20 18.35
N VAL A 33 -1.57 -31.26 19.29
CA VAL A 33 -0.54 -31.03 20.31
C VAL A 33 -1.18 -30.96 21.69
N ARG A 34 -0.66 -31.77 22.60
CA ARG A 34 -0.96 -31.73 24.04
C ARG A 34 0.24 -31.23 24.83
N PHE A 35 -0.01 -30.69 26.02
CA PHE A 35 1.03 -30.16 26.90
C PHE A 35 1.64 -31.26 27.79
N ALA A 36 2.78 -30.96 28.43
CA ALA A 36 3.52 -31.93 29.22
C ALA A 36 2.72 -32.49 30.41
N ASP A 37 1.84 -31.69 31.00
CA ASP A 37 0.98 -32.03 32.13
C ASP A 37 -0.32 -32.76 31.72
N GLU A 38 -0.52 -33.00 30.42
CA GLU A 38 -1.73 -33.62 29.89
C GLU A 38 -1.52 -35.08 29.48
N THR A 39 -2.57 -35.89 29.64
CA THR A 39 -2.54 -37.32 29.31
C THR A 39 -3.22 -37.60 27.97
N GLU A 40 -2.76 -38.62 27.25
CA GLU A 40 -3.39 -39.06 25.99
C GLU A 40 -4.43 -40.13 26.22
N THR A 41 -4.32 -40.89 27.31
CA THR A 41 -5.19 -42.03 27.64
C THR A 41 -5.55 -42.01 29.11
N GLY A 42 -6.73 -42.53 29.45
CA GLY A 42 -7.19 -42.67 30.82
C GLY A 42 -7.98 -41.47 31.31
N PRO A 43 -8.28 -41.41 32.63
CA PRO A 43 -9.00 -40.28 33.22
C PRO A 43 -8.25 -38.96 33.00
N GLY A 44 -8.94 -37.95 32.45
CA GLY A 44 -8.34 -36.65 32.15
C GLY A 44 -7.53 -36.62 30.85
N ALA A 45 -7.75 -37.57 29.94
CA ALA A 45 -7.18 -37.51 28.59
C ALA A 45 -7.75 -36.32 27.80
N VAL A 46 -6.90 -35.68 26.99
CA VAL A 46 -7.31 -34.60 26.07
C VAL A 46 -7.77 -35.14 24.70
N PHE A 47 -8.32 -34.26 23.84
CA PHE A 47 -8.88 -34.61 22.52
C PHE A 47 -9.97 -35.72 22.59
N GLN A 48 -10.82 -35.68 23.62
CA GLN A 48 -11.91 -36.65 23.79
C GLN A 48 -13.25 -36.17 23.24
N THR A 49 -13.36 -34.87 22.92
CA THR A 49 -14.61 -34.24 22.48
C THR A 49 -15.05 -34.70 21.10
N ASN A 50 -14.11 -34.93 20.19
CA ASN A 50 -14.36 -35.29 18.80
C ASN A 50 -13.45 -36.45 18.36
N THR A 51 -13.93 -37.27 17.43
CA THR A 51 -13.14 -38.37 16.85
C THR A 51 -12.24 -37.87 15.71
N ILE A 52 -11.28 -38.69 15.27
CA ILE A 52 -10.48 -38.34 14.09
C ILE A 52 -11.34 -38.20 12.83
N GLU A 53 -12.42 -38.98 12.67
CA GLU A 53 -13.32 -38.88 11.52
C GLU A 53 -14.06 -37.54 11.49
N HIS A 54 -14.35 -36.95 12.65
CA HIS A 54 -14.91 -35.60 12.73
C HIS A 54 -13.91 -34.58 12.17
N TYR A 55 -12.66 -34.60 12.62
CA TYR A 55 -11.63 -33.69 12.12
C TYR A 55 -11.32 -33.94 10.63
N ASP A 56 -11.22 -35.19 10.20
CA ASP A 56 -11.02 -35.51 8.79
C ASP A 56 -12.18 -34.99 7.94
N SER A 57 -13.44 -35.12 8.39
CA SER A 57 -14.57 -34.54 7.69
C SER A 57 -14.53 -33.00 7.65
N LEU A 58 -14.17 -32.36 8.77
CA LEU A 58 -14.03 -30.91 8.88
C LEU A 58 -12.97 -30.35 7.92
N PHE A 59 -11.86 -31.04 7.75
CA PHE A 59 -10.79 -30.59 6.86
C PHE A 59 -10.96 -31.07 5.41
N ASN A 60 -11.31 -32.35 5.21
CA ASN A 60 -11.11 -33.09 3.95
C ASN A 60 -12.39 -33.60 3.28
N SER A 61 -13.58 -33.45 3.87
CA SER A 61 -14.81 -33.94 3.21
C SER A 61 -15.03 -33.23 1.88
N THR A 62 -15.05 -33.98 0.78
CA THR A 62 -15.34 -33.47 -0.58
C THR A 62 -16.79 -33.71 -0.98
N VAL A 63 -17.64 -34.18 -0.04
CA VAL A 63 -19.07 -34.36 -0.30
C VAL A 63 -19.67 -33.00 -0.70
N PRO A 64 -20.33 -32.87 -1.86
CA PRO A 64 -20.87 -31.59 -2.31
C PRO A 64 -21.78 -30.94 -1.26
N GLY A 65 -21.53 -29.67 -0.96
CA GLY A 65 -22.29 -28.91 0.05
C GLY A 65 -21.91 -29.19 1.50
N TYR A 66 -20.96 -30.10 1.77
CA TYR A 66 -20.45 -30.29 3.12
C TYR A 66 -19.57 -29.11 3.55
N ASN A 67 -19.77 -28.63 4.78
CA ASN A 67 -18.97 -27.55 5.36
C ASN A 67 -17.60 -28.05 5.80
N SER A 68 -16.66 -28.14 4.85
CA SER A 68 -15.25 -28.50 5.08
C SER A 68 -14.31 -27.42 4.56
N VAL A 69 -13.08 -27.41 5.08
CA VAL A 69 -12.02 -26.51 4.63
C VAL A 69 -11.73 -26.69 3.14
N ILE A 70 -11.59 -27.93 2.66
CA ILE A 70 -11.32 -28.21 1.24
C ILE A 70 -12.46 -27.75 0.33
N ASN A 71 -13.73 -27.96 0.71
CA ASN A 71 -14.87 -27.50 -0.08
C ASN A 71 -14.96 -25.97 -0.09
N TYR A 72 -14.68 -25.31 1.05
CA TYR A 72 -14.69 -23.86 1.13
C TYR A 72 -13.71 -23.25 0.12
N PHE A 73 -12.43 -23.65 0.18
CA PHE A 73 -11.42 -23.09 -0.72
C PHE A 73 -11.68 -23.46 -2.18
N THR A 74 -12.17 -24.67 -2.46
CA THR A 74 -12.53 -25.09 -3.83
C THR A 74 -13.66 -24.22 -4.38
N GLN A 75 -14.73 -24.00 -3.62
CA GLN A 75 -15.87 -23.19 -4.06
C GLN A 75 -15.54 -21.70 -4.08
N ALA A 76 -14.88 -21.17 -3.04
CA ALA A 76 -14.55 -19.75 -2.94
C ALA A 76 -13.60 -19.29 -4.06
N SER A 77 -12.75 -20.19 -4.55
CA SER A 77 -11.81 -19.96 -5.65
C SER A 77 -12.33 -20.34 -7.04
N TYR A 78 -13.59 -20.78 -7.16
CA TYR A 78 -14.17 -21.28 -8.41
C TYR A 78 -13.33 -22.42 -9.04
N GLY A 79 -12.83 -23.34 -8.20
CA GLY A 79 -12.02 -24.48 -8.60
C GLY A 79 -10.54 -24.16 -8.86
N LYS A 80 -10.10 -22.90 -8.68
CA LYS A 80 -8.70 -22.51 -8.89
C LYS A 80 -7.77 -22.94 -7.76
N LEU A 81 -8.29 -23.30 -6.59
CA LEU A 81 -7.52 -23.80 -5.45
C LEU A 81 -8.15 -25.07 -4.87
N THR A 82 -7.34 -26.10 -4.66
CA THR A 82 -7.68 -27.22 -3.78
C THR A 82 -6.68 -27.28 -2.63
N TRP A 83 -7.18 -27.23 -1.40
CA TRP A 83 -6.35 -27.25 -0.19
C TRP A 83 -6.72 -28.43 0.70
N GLY A 84 -6.00 -29.55 0.51
CA GLY A 84 -6.23 -30.78 1.27
C GLY A 84 -5.41 -30.81 2.56
N SER A 85 -5.88 -31.51 3.59
CA SER A 85 -5.17 -31.65 4.87
C SER A 85 -4.70 -33.07 5.14
N ARG A 86 -3.58 -33.19 5.86
CA ARG A 86 -3.16 -34.45 6.49
C ARG A 86 -3.01 -34.25 7.99
N LEU A 87 -3.62 -35.16 8.75
CA LEU A 87 -3.70 -35.13 10.21
C LEU A 87 -2.56 -35.96 10.82
N PHE A 88 -1.85 -35.35 11.78
CA PHE A 88 -0.72 -35.94 12.49
C PHE A 88 -0.84 -35.77 14.01
N PRO A 89 -0.33 -36.73 14.81
CA PRO A 89 0.10 -38.08 14.43
C PRO A 89 -1.01 -38.91 13.75
N ALA A 90 -0.64 -40.04 13.14
CA ALA A 90 -1.64 -40.97 12.63
C ALA A 90 -2.56 -41.45 13.77
N PRO A 91 -3.88 -41.54 13.54
CA PRO A 91 -4.83 -41.92 14.57
C PRO A 91 -4.66 -43.37 15.02
N ALA A 92 -5.14 -43.68 16.23
CA ALA A 92 -5.23 -45.03 16.75
C ALA A 92 -6.71 -45.46 16.79
N GLY A 93 -7.18 -46.12 15.73
CA GLY A 93 -8.62 -46.32 15.51
C GLY A 93 -9.32 -44.98 15.26
N SER A 94 -10.45 -44.73 15.93
CA SER A 94 -11.18 -43.45 15.83
C SER A 94 -10.60 -42.34 16.72
N LYS A 95 -9.54 -42.64 17.47
CA LYS A 95 -8.99 -41.73 18.46
C LYS A 95 -7.97 -40.78 17.85
N VAL A 96 -8.07 -39.51 18.20
CA VAL A 96 -7.05 -38.50 17.92
C VAL A 96 -5.81 -38.79 18.76
N MET A 97 -4.68 -38.96 18.08
CA MET A 97 -3.35 -39.03 18.69
C MET A 97 -2.72 -37.64 18.67
N SER A 98 -1.73 -37.40 19.53
CA SER A 98 -1.16 -36.05 19.71
C SER A 98 0.34 -36.07 19.96
N PHE A 99 1.03 -35.06 19.46
CA PHE A 99 2.39 -34.74 19.88
C PHE A 99 2.36 -34.16 21.30
N ARG A 100 3.23 -34.64 22.20
CA ARG A 100 3.37 -34.11 23.56
C ARG A 100 4.50 -33.10 23.61
N SER A 101 4.17 -31.83 23.87
CA SER A 101 5.15 -30.79 24.14
C SER A 101 5.96 -31.09 25.41
N ARG A 102 7.18 -30.55 25.48
CA ARG A 102 8.06 -30.68 26.66
C ARG A 102 7.62 -29.85 27.85
N MET A 103 6.86 -28.78 27.62
CA MET A 103 6.45 -27.85 28.66
C MET A 103 4.95 -27.99 28.97
N GLU A 104 4.59 -27.74 30.23
CA GLU A 104 3.21 -27.71 30.72
C GLU A 104 2.45 -26.52 30.13
N ARG A 105 1.11 -26.59 30.11
CA ARG A 105 0.27 -25.50 29.56
C ARG A 105 0.57 -24.16 30.21
N GLY A 106 0.73 -24.14 31.54
CA GLY A 106 1.01 -22.94 32.32
C GLY A 106 2.29 -22.19 31.87
N TYR A 107 3.28 -22.90 31.32
CA TYR A 107 4.47 -22.28 30.72
C TYR A 107 4.10 -21.40 29.52
N TYR A 108 3.04 -21.69 28.79
CA TYR A 108 2.59 -20.89 27.65
C TYR A 108 1.54 -19.84 28.02
N GLU A 109 1.32 -19.61 29.32
CA GLU A 109 0.37 -18.63 29.85
C GLU A 109 1.07 -17.51 30.63
N GLU A 110 0.36 -16.41 30.89
CA GLU A 110 0.91 -15.31 31.70
C GLU A 110 1.19 -15.77 33.12
N GLN A 111 2.33 -15.32 33.65
CA GLN A 111 2.73 -15.60 35.03
C GLN A 111 1.78 -14.95 36.03
N SER A 112 1.37 -15.72 37.03
CA SER A 112 0.54 -15.26 38.15
C SER A 112 0.92 -15.98 39.45
N SER A 113 0.28 -15.62 40.57
CA SER A 113 0.47 -16.33 41.85
C SER A 113 0.06 -17.80 41.79
N VAL A 114 -0.86 -18.16 40.88
CA VAL A 114 -1.33 -19.54 40.68
C VAL A 114 -0.71 -20.22 39.46
N ASN A 115 0.00 -19.46 38.60
CA ASN A 115 0.79 -19.96 37.48
C ASN A 115 2.23 -19.40 37.55
N PRO A 116 3.08 -19.90 38.45
CA PRO A 116 4.41 -19.33 38.66
C PRO A 116 5.38 -19.62 37.50
N THR A 117 5.10 -20.62 36.66
CA THR A 117 5.95 -21.04 35.54
C THR A 117 5.67 -20.27 34.25
N GLY A 118 4.58 -19.50 34.19
CA GLY A 118 4.19 -18.65 33.07
C GLY A 118 5.20 -17.58 32.67
N TYR A 119 4.98 -16.91 31.54
CA TYR A 119 5.86 -15.84 31.06
C TYR A 119 5.58 -14.53 31.80
N PRO A 120 6.60 -13.71 32.10
CA PRO A 120 6.38 -12.46 32.80
C PRO A 120 5.34 -11.59 32.10
N LYS A 121 4.39 -11.06 32.87
CA LYS A 121 3.28 -10.26 32.35
C LYS A 121 3.79 -9.07 31.53
N GLY A 122 3.22 -8.87 30.34
CA GLY A 122 3.60 -7.79 29.43
C GLY A 122 4.98 -7.97 28.76
N ASN A 123 5.64 -9.11 28.93
CA ASN A 123 6.92 -9.42 28.28
C ASN A 123 6.71 -10.16 26.95
N ALA A 124 6.50 -9.39 25.88
CA ALA A 124 6.28 -9.92 24.53
C ALA A 124 7.46 -10.77 24.02
N THR A 125 8.70 -10.42 24.38
CA THR A 125 9.89 -11.19 23.99
C THR A 125 9.90 -12.58 24.62
N ALA A 126 9.59 -12.67 25.91
CA ALA A 126 9.49 -13.97 26.59
C ALA A 126 8.33 -14.80 26.01
N MET A 127 7.19 -14.17 25.75
CA MET A 127 6.04 -14.82 25.10
C MET A 127 6.43 -15.39 23.72
N GLU A 128 7.09 -14.59 22.87
CA GLU A 128 7.53 -15.02 21.54
C GLU A 128 8.58 -16.13 21.61
N ALA A 129 9.55 -16.04 22.53
CA ALA A 129 10.54 -17.09 22.71
C ALA A 129 9.90 -18.45 23.07
N ARG A 130 8.88 -18.44 23.93
CA ARG A 130 8.15 -19.67 24.31
C ARG A 130 7.34 -20.22 23.15
N ARG A 131 6.66 -19.35 22.40
CA ARG A 131 5.91 -19.73 21.19
C ARG A 131 6.83 -20.36 20.14
N SER A 132 7.91 -19.67 19.80
CA SER A 132 8.93 -20.15 18.88
C SER A 132 9.53 -21.49 19.33
N GLY A 133 9.73 -21.69 20.65
CA GLY A 133 10.14 -22.97 21.22
C GLY A 133 9.14 -24.11 20.96
N LEU A 134 7.84 -23.87 21.19
CA LEU A 134 6.77 -24.84 20.91
C LEU A 134 6.72 -25.21 19.42
N VAL A 135 6.75 -24.21 18.53
CA VAL A 135 6.70 -24.43 17.08
C VAL A 135 7.93 -25.22 16.63
N LYS A 136 9.12 -24.92 17.16
CA LYS A 136 10.34 -25.68 16.88
C LYS A 136 10.24 -27.15 17.26
N GLU A 137 9.64 -27.45 18.42
CA GLU A 137 9.37 -28.82 18.85
C GLU A 137 8.45 -29.55 17.87
N VAL A 138 7.37 -28.88 17.46
CA VAL A 138 6.40 -29.41 16.49
C VAL A 138 7.05 -29.66 15.13
N VAL A 139 7.79 -28.69 14.60
CA VAL A 139 8.48 -28.81 13.30
C VAL A 139 9.47 -29.97 13.33
N LYS A 140 10.27 -30.09 14.40
CA LYS A 140 11.20 -31.21 14.57
C LYS A 140 10.48 -32.56 14.64
N TYR A 141 9.34 -32.62 15.34
CA TYR A 141 8.53 -33.83 15.39
C TYR A 141 8.03 -34.21 13.99
N LEU A 142 7.48 -33.27 13.24
CA LEU A 142 6.96 -33.49 11.89
C LEU A 142 8.06 -33.92 10.91
N ASP A 143 9.23 -33.27 10.94
CA ASP A 143 10.38 -33.63 10.11
C ASP A 143 10.81 -35.10 10.29
N GLN A 144 10.64 -35.66 11.50
CA GLN A 144 10.98 -37.04 11.82
C GLN A 144 9.85 -38.05 11.56
N ASN A 145 8.59 -37.61 11.56
CA ASN A 145 7.43 -38.52 11.61
C ASN A 145 6.50 -38.42 10.40
N ILE A 146 6.68 -37.43 9.52
CA ILE A 146 5.94 -37.37 8.26
C ILE A 146 6.45 -38.47 7.31
N PRO A 147 5.56 -39.30 6.74
CA PRO A 147 5.94 -40.32 5.76
C PRO A 147 6.64 -39.72 4.53
N ALA A 148 7.61 -40.44 3.97
CA ALA A 148 8.40 -40.00 2.81
C ALA A 148 7.61 -39.71 1.52
N GLY A 149 6.32 -40.08 1.46
CA GLY A 149 5.44 -39.84 0.31
C GLY A 149 4.47 -38.66 0.44
N TYR A 150 4.40 -38.00 1.61
CA TYR A 150 3.53 -36.83 1.79
C TYR A 150 4.27 -35.56 1.33
N GLN A 151 3.69 -34.82 0.39
CA GLN A 151 4.25 -33.55 -0.09
C GLN A 151 3.82 -32.42 0.85
N VAL A 152 4.76 -31.86 1.61
CA VAL A 152 4.49 -30.68 2.46
C VAL A 152 4.50 -29.35 1.68
N ASP A 153 4.99 -29.40 0.45
CA ASP A 153 5.21 -28.30 -0.49
C ASP A 153 4.69 -28.78 -1.86
N ALA A 154 3.37 -28.68 -2.07
CA ALA A 154 2.71 -29.19 -3.26
C ALA A 154 2.91 -28.27 -4.48
N ASN A 155 3.11 -26.98 -4.25
CA ASN A 155 3.36 -26.00 -5.31
C ASN A 155 4.86 -25.91 -5.72
N SER A 156 5.75 -26.60 -5.00
CA SER A 156 7.20 -26.69 -5.23
C SER A 156 7.96 -25.37 -5.12
N ASP A 157 7.51 -24.45 -4.26
CA ASP A 157 8.18 -23.16 -4.02
C ASP A 157 9.30 -23.23 -2.95
N GLY A 158 9.51 -24.40 -2.35
CA GLY A 158 10.51 -24.63 -1.31
C GLY A 158 10.03 -24.34 0.12
N ILE A 159 8.76 -23.98 0.28
CA ILE A 159 8.13 -23.63 1.55
C ILE A 159 7.05 -24.69 1.88
N VAL A 160 6.86 -24.97 3.17
CA VAL A 160 5.72 -25.77 3.62
C VAL A 160 4.43 -24.98 3.38
N ASP A 161 3.56 -25.50 2.51
CA ASP A 161 2.32 -24.84 2.04
C ASP A 161 1.47 -24.30 3.21
N ASN A 162 1.20 -25.14 4.22
CA ASN A 162 0.60 -24.72 5.48
C ASN A 162 0.90 -25.69 6.63
N LEU A 163 1.01 -25.13 7.84
CA LEU A 163 1.12 -25.85 9.10
C LEU A 163 0.01 -25.37 10.06
N THR A 164 -0.94 -26.24 10.39
CA THR A 164 -1.98 -25.98 11.40
C THR A 164 -1.68 -26.77 12.67
N ILE A 165 -1.48 -26.07 13.78
CA ILE A 165 -1.27 -26.63 15.11
C ILE A 165 -2.60 -26.58 15.86
N VAL A 166 -3.20 -27.73 16.13
CA VAL A 166 -4.42 -27.88 16.94
C VAL A 166 -3.99 -28.23 18.37
N LEU A 167 -4.03 -27.24 19.26
CA LEU A 167 -3.74 -27.42 20.68
C LEU A 167 -4.95 -28.00 21.41
N SER A 168 -4.70 -28.79 22.43
CA SER A 168 -5.72 -29.26 23.35
C SER A 168 -6.40 -28.08 24.08
N GLY A 169 -7.63 -28.29 24.54
CA GLY A 169 -8.36 -27.43 25.47
C GLY A 169 -8.91 -26.16 24.84
N THR A 170 -9.11 -25.15 25.70
CA THR A 170 -9.68 -23.85 25.35
C THR A 170 -8.58 -22.80 25.18
N SER A 171 -8.77 -21.88 24.23
CA SER A 171 -7.89 -20.73 24.04
C SER A 171 -7.95 -19.74 25.21
N ALA A 172 -6.93 -18.90 25.34
CA ALA A 172 -6.98 -17.67 26.12
C ALA A 172 -8.09 -16.72 25.62
N ILE A 173 -8.34 -15.63 26.34
CA ILE A 173 -9.30 -14.58 25.96
C ILE A 173 -8.56 -13.31 25.53
N GLY A 174 -8.50 -13.07 24.22
CA GLY A 174 -7.91 -11.87 23.62
C GLY A 174 -6.58 -12.14 22.91
N ASN A 175 -6.37 -11.41 21.81
CA ASN A 175 -5.21 -11.52 20.92
C ASN A 175 -3.86 -11.08 21.53
N THR A 176 -3.87 -10.63 22.78
CA THR A 176 -2.65 -10.25 23.51
C THR A 176 -1.94 -11.44 24.17
N HIS A 177 -2.58 -12.61 24.22
CA HIS A 177 -2.06 -13.80 24.87
C HIS A 177 -1.48 -14.80 23.86
N LEU A 178 -0.45 -15.56 24.28
CA LEU A 178 0.18 -16.59 23.46
C LEU A 178 -0.83 -17.62 22.96
N LEU A 179 -1.62 -18.19 23.86
CA LEU A 179 -2.60 -19.23 23.57
C LEU A 179 -3.92 -18.66 23.00
N TRP A 180 -3.86 -17.67 22.13
CA TRP A 180 -5.00 -17.17 21.34
C TRP A 180 -4.94 -17.75 19.92
N PRO A 181 -6.08 -18.04 19.26
CA PRO A 181 -6.06 -18.51 17.88
C PRO A 181 -5.44 -17.46 16.96
N GLN A 182 -4.47 -17.86 16.14
CA GLN A 182 -3.72 -16.91 15.31
C GLN A 182 -2.97 -17.63 14.19
N ARG A 183 -2.78 -16.92 13.06
CA ARG A 183 -1.72 -17.18 12.08
C ARG A 183 -0.51 -16.29 12.37
N GLN A 184 0.69 -16.86 12.41
CA GLN A 184 1.92 -16.08 12.64
C GLN A 184 3.07 -16.52 11.73
N ASN A 185 3.94 -15.56 11.39
CA ASN A 185 5.21 -15.83 10.72
C ASN A 185 6.18 -16.58 11.66
N TYR A 186 6.97 -17.49 11.10
CA TYR A 186 8.01 -18.25 11.80
C TYR A 186 9.39 -17.91 11.23
N ILE A 187 10.22 -17.24 12.03
CA ILE A 187 11.44 -16.57 11.56
C ILE A 187 12.70 -17.43 11.81
N LEU A 188 12.60 -18.55 12.54
CA LEU A 188 13.76 -19.37 12.92
C LEU A 188 14.31 -20.25 11.78
N GLY A 189 13.58 -20.41 10.67
CA GLY A 189 14.07 -21.06 9.46
C GLY A 189 14.21 -22.59 9.52
N ASP A 190 13.58 -23.25 10.50
CA ASP A 190 13.53 -24.72 10.54
C ASP A 190 12.74 -25.27 9.32
N SER A 191 12.99 -26.54 8.99
CA SER A 191 12.42 -27.21 7.83
C SER A 191 11.74 -28.53 8.18
N ILE A 192 10.78 -28.92 7.35
CA ILE A 192 10.17 -30.25 7.33
C ILE A 192 10.52 -30.89 5.98
N GLN A 193 11.22 -32.03 6.00
CA GLN A 193 11.68 -32.74 4.80
C GLN A 193 12.45 -31.82 3.82
N GLY A 194 13.26 -30.90 4.36
CA GLY A 194 14.05 -29.94 3.59
C GLY A 194 13.27 -28.72 3.06
N LYS A 195 11.97 -28.60 3.36
CA LYS A 195 11.12 -27.46 2.98
C LYS A 195 10.97 -26.49 4.14
N ARG A 196 11.10 -25.19 3.89
CA ARG A 196 11.15 -24.16 4.94
C ARG A 196 9.77 -23.94 5.56
N VAL A 197 9.69 -23.85 6.88
CA VAL A 197 8.49 -23.40 7.58
C VAL A 197 8.57 -21.88 7.75
N VAL A 198 7.63 -21.14 7.15
CA VAL A 198 7.62 -19.66 7.20
C VAL A 198 6.44 -19.09 8.00
N SER A 199 5.41 -19.89 8.24
CA SER A 199 4.25 -19.53 9.04
C SER A 199 3.56 -20.76 9.60
N PHE A 200 2.74 -20.55 10.63
CA PHE A 200 1.87 -21.57 11.20
C PHE A 200 0.55 -20.95 11.65
N LEU A 201 -0.48 -21.78 11.72
CA LEU A 201 -1.73 -21.54 12.42
C LEU A 201 -1.68 -22.19 13.80
N MET A 202 -2.24 -21.51 14.79
CA MET A 202 -2.52 -22.06 16.12
C MET A 202 -4.03 -21.96 16.36
N VAL A 203 -4.67 -23.09 16.63
CA VAL A 203 -6.09 -23.21 16.96
C VAL A 203 -6.25 -24.24 18.08
N PHE A 204 -7.45 -24.36 18.63
CA PHE A 204 -7.76 -25.15 19.82
C PHE A 204 -8.90 -26.13 19.54
N ASP A 205 -8.88 -27.32 20.12
CA ASP A 205 -9.87 -28.35 19.82
C ASP A 205 -11.24 -28.10 20.48
N GLU A 206 -11.26 -27.51 21.68
CA GLU A 206 -12.51 -27.25 22.41
C GLU A 206 -13.09 -25.84 22.14
N SER A 207 -12.27 -24.78 22.17
CA SER A 207 -12.75 -23.40 22.02
C SER A 207 -11.70 -22.43 21.49
N ASN A 208 -12.08 -21.65 20.46
CA ASN A 208 -11.22 -20.72 19.70
C ASN A 208 -11.66 -19.25 19.87
N GLY A 209 -11.81 -18.82 21.12
CA GLY A 209 -12.08 -17.42 21.46
C GLY A 209 -13.36 -17.21 22.27
N PHE A 210 -13.73 -15.94 22.47
CA PHE A 210 -14.81 -15.55 23.38
C PHE A 210 -15.67 -14.42 22.79
N LYS A 211 -17.01 -14.55 22.87
CA LYS A 211 -17.95 -13.43 22.65
C LYS A 211 -18.56 -13.02 23.99
N LEU A 212 -18.26 -11.80 24.45
CA LEU A 212 -18.96 -11.17 25.57
C LEU A 212 -20.45 -11.01 25.22
N GLY A 213 -21.34 -11.64 25.99
CA GLY A 213 -22.79 -11.36 25.94
C GLY A 213 -23.69 -12.31 25.14
N ALA A 214 -23.20 -13.44 24.64
CA ALA A 214 -24.06 -14.49 24.07
C ALA A 214 -24.12 -15.73 25.00
N ALA A 215 -25.24 -16.47 24.97
CA ALA A 215 -25.51 -17.65 25.78
C ALA A 215 -24.61 -18.88 25.51
N ASN A 216 -23.59 -18.75 24.63
CA ASN A 216 -22.65 -19.82 24.34
C ASN A 216 -21.20 -19.28 24.38
N PRO A 217 -20.44 -19.54 25.46
CA PRO A 217 -19.10 -18.99 25.65
C PRO A 217 -18.01 -19.69 24.83
N ASN A 218 -18.32 -20.80 24.14
CA ASN A 218 -17.34 -21.62 23.44
C ASN A 218 -17.55 -21.52 21.93
N ILE A 219 -16.56 -21.00 21.20
CA ILE A 219 -16.53 -21.08 19.73
C ILE A 219 -15.81 -22.38 19.38
N PRO A 220 -16.51 -23.48 19.06
CA PRO A 220 -15.85 -24.74 18.73
C PRO A 220 -14.97 -24.57 17.49
N LEU A 221 -13.98 -25.44 17.31
CA LEU A 221 -13.21 -25.46 16.06
C LEU A 221 -14.17 -25.68 14.88
N ASN A 222 -14.14 -24.79 13.90
CA ASN A 222 -15.06 -24.78 12.79
C ASN A 222 -14.40 -24.17 11.54
N THR A 223 -15.08 -24.28 10.39
CA THR A 223 -14.54 -23.78 9.12
C THR A 223 -14.36 -22.27 9.10
N GLY A 224 -15.17 -21.49 9.82
CA GLY A 224 -14.99 -20.04 9.91
C GLY A 224 -13.63 -19.64 10.46
N VAL A 225 -13.24 -20.19 11.61
CA VAL A 225 -11.92 -19.95 12.22
C VAL A 225 -10.81 -20.48 11.31
N LEU A 226 -10.93 -21.75 10.88
CA LEU A 226 -9.89 -22.41 10.08
C LEU A 226 -9.65 -21.68 8.75
N CYS A 227 -10.72 -21.38 8.02
CA CYS A 227 -10.61 -20.74 6.71
C CYS A 227 -10.18 -19.29 6.82
N HIS A 228 -10.62 -18.54 7.85
CA HIS A 228 -10.16 -17.17 8.10
C HIS A 228 -8.64 -17.13 8.29
N GLU A 229 -8.14 -17.92 9.24
CA GLU A 229 -6.71 -17.93 9.57
C GLU A 229 -5.87 -18.48 8.41
N MET A 230 -6.34 -19.53 7.72
CA MET A 230 -5.64 -20.09 6.56
C MET A 230 -5.60 -19.10 5.39
N SER A 231 -6.61 -18.24 5.24
CA SER A 231 -6.66 -17.27 4.15
C SER A 231 -5.57 -16.20 4.26
N HIS A 232 -5.06 -15.91 5.47
CA HIS A 232 -3.90 -15.01 5.61
C HIS A 232 -2.65 -15.52 4.89
N ASN A 233 -2.52 -16.83 4.66
CA ASN A 233 -1.43 -17.37 3.84
C ASN A 233 -1.59 -17.05 2.34
N LEU A 234 -2.80 -16.69 1.90
CA LEU A 234 -3.07 -16.19 0.55
C LEU A 234 -2.83 -14.67 0.45
N GLY A 235 -2.33 -14.03 1.50
CA GLY A 235 -2.08 -12.59 1.53
C GLY A 235 -3.29 -11.73 1.88
N THR A 236 -4.38 -12.33 2.40
CA THR A 236 -5.53 -11.55 2.88
C THR A 236 -5.24 -10.87 4.21
N TYR A 237 -5.94 -9.76 4.47
CA TYR A 237 -5.82 -8.96 5.68
C TYR A 237 -7.15 -8.85 6.41
N ASP A 238 -7.09 -8.59 7.71
CA ASP A 238 -8.27 -8.31 8.51
C ASP A 238 -9.00 -7.04 8.04
N LEU A 239 -10.33 -7.14 7.99
CA LEU A 239 -11.24 -6.08 7.53
C LEU A 239 -12.09 -5.48 8.67
N TYR A 240 -11.92 -5.93 9.91
CA TYR A 240 -12.58 -5.36 11.09
C TYR A 240 -11.70 -4.29 11.77
N HIS A 241 -12.31 -3.40 12.57
CA HIS A 241 -11.54 -2.54 13.48
C HIS A 241 -11.36 -3.21 14.83
N ASN A 242 -10.20 -2.98 15.46
CA ASN A 242 -10.02 -3.34 16.86
C ASN A 242 -11.00 -2.50 17.70
N ALA A 243 -11.77 -3.14 18.60
CA ALA A 243 -12.97 -2.67 19.32
C ALA A 243 -12.95 -1.31 20.07
N LYS A 244 -11.97 -0.42 19.84
CA LYS A 244 -11.78 0.86 20.53
C LYS A 244 -12.62 2.00 19.96
N ASP A 245 -12.96 1.97 18.68
CA ASP A 245 -13.81 2.99 18.03
C ASP A 245 -15.27 2.56 17.89
N GLY A 246 -15.57 1.27 18.11
CA GLY A 246 -16.92 0.73 17.98
C GLY A 246 -17.41 0.65 16.52
N LEU A 247 -16.51 0.73 15.55
CA LEU A 247 -16.84 0.65 14.13
C LEU A 247 -16.47 -0.73 13.57
N ASN A 248 -17.22 -1.16 12.56
CA ASN A 248 -16.99 -2.38 11.82
C ASN A 248 -17.34 -2.15 10.35
N PRO A 249 -16.37 -1.80 9.51
CA PRO A 249 -16.65 -1.34 8.15
C PRO A 249 -17.16 -2.45 7.21
N VAL A 250 -16.95 -3.73 7.52
CA VAL A 250 -17.27 -4.86 6.63
C VAL A 250 -18.21 -5.90 7.26
N GLY A 251 -18.03 -6.25 8.53
CA GLY A 251 -19.01 -7.08 9.22
C GLY A 251 -19.05 -8.54 8.80
N VAL A 252 -20.24 -9.14 8.86
CA VAL A 252 -20.50 -10.56 8.55
C VAL A 252 -20.42 -10.90 7.06
N TRP A 253 -20.23 -9.89 6.20
CA TRP A 253 -20.27 -10.04 4.74
C TRP A 253 -18.92 -10.42 4.14
N ASP A 254 -17.82 -10.44 4.90
CA ASP A 254 -16.54 -10.99 4.44
C ASP A 254 -15.97 -11.91 5.52
N LEU A 255 -15.38 -13.03 5.10
CA LEU A 255 -14.69 -13.97 6.00
C LEU A 255 -13.57 -13.27 6.80
N MET A 256 -12.89 -12.30 6.19
CA MET A 256 -11.79 -11.57 6.80
C MET A 256 -12.24 -10.47 7.77
N SER A 257 -13.54 -10.36 8.05
CA SER A 257 -14.08 -9.47 9.09
C SER A 257 -14.69 -10.30 10.23
N ASN A 258 -16.00 -10.57 10.22
CA ASN A 258 -16.66 -11.26 11.33
C ASN A 258 -16.95 -12.71 10.98
N ILE A 259 -16.08 -13.61 11.45
CA ILE A 259 -16.25 -15.05 11.28
C ILE A 259 -17.61 -15.55 11.79
N GLN A 260 -18.19 -16.48 11.04
CA GLN A 260 -19.35 -17.28 11.41
C GLN A 260 -18.92 -18.75 11.62
N PRO A 261 -19.70 -19.60 12.31
CA PRO A 261 -19.34 -21.02 12.46
C PRO A 261 -19.19 -21.78 11.13
N VAL A 262 -19.96 -21.37 10.12
CA VAL A 262 -19.78 -21.78 8.73
C VAL A 262 -19.03 -20.66 8.03
N ALA A 263 -17.91 -20.94 7.38
CA ALA A 263 -17.15 -19.92 6.67
C ALA A 263 -18.02 -19.28 5.58
N GLN A 264 -18.29 -17.97 5.70
CA GLN A 264 -18.93 -17.20 4.63
C GLN A 264 -17.94 -16.88 3.51
N HIS A 265 -18.44 -16.50 2.33
CA HIS A 265 -17.56 -16.03 1.27
C HIS A 265 -16.94 -14.67 1.59
N MET A 266 -15.72 -14.49 1.08
CA MET A 266 -15.09 -13.18 0.93
C MET A 266 -15.76 -12.35 -0.17
N THR A 267 -15.65 -11.03 -0.06
CA THR A 267 -16.01 -10.09 -1.13
C THR A 267 -15.23 -10.38 -2.40
N ALA A 268 -15.79 -10.01 -3.56
CA ALA A 268 -15.14 -10.09 -4.86
C ALA A 268 -13.80 -9.35 -4.87
N TYR A 269 -13.72 -8.20 -4.18
CA TYR A 269 -12.48 -7.44 -4.06
C TYR A 269 -11.40 -8.24 -3.34
N THR A 270 -11.70 -8.85 -2.19
CA THR A 270 -10.72 -9.70 -1.48
C THR A 270 -10.28 -10.89 -2.36
N LYS A 271 -11.21 -11.54 -3.06
CA LYS A 271 -10.92 -12.65 -3.99
C LYS A 271 -10.04 -12.23 -5.17
N TRP A 272 -10.27 -11.05 -5.73
CA TRP A 272 -9.50 -10.49 -6.85
C TRP A 272 -8.12 -9.98 -6.40
N ARG A 273 -8.11 -9.12 -5.38
CA ARG A 273 -6.94 -8.32 -4.98
C ARG A 273 -5.87 -9.15 -4.28
N TYR A 274 -6.28 -10.06 -3.41
CA TYR A 274 -5.41 -10.78 -2.49
C TYR A 274 -5.30 -12.26 -2.88
N CYS A 275 -6.41 -12.92 -3.16
CA CYS A 275 -6.38 -14.35 -3.50
C CYS A 275 -6.08 -14.64 -4.98
N HIS A 276 -6.23 -13.65 -5.86
CA HIS A 276 -6.10 -13.78 -7.32
C HIS A 276 -7.03 -14.85 -7.93
N TRP A 277 -8.20 -15.09 -7.31
CA TRP A 277 -9.20 -16.05 -7.81
C TRP A 277 -10.15 -15.46 -8.85
N LEU A 278 -10.17 -14.15 -9.00
CA LEU A 278 -10.86 -13.45 -10.07
C LEU A 278 -9.80 -12.74 -10.93
N ASP A 279 -9.97 -12.78 -12.25
CA ASP A 279 -9.02 -12.13 -13.16
C ASP A 279 -9.21 -10.61 -13.15
N SER A 280 -10.46 -10.16 -13.04
CA SER A 280 -10.82 -8.75 -12.94
C SER A 280 -12.20 -8.57 -12.31
N ILE A 281 -12.49 -7.34 -11.88
CA ILE A 281 -13.86 -6.89 -11.60
C ILE A 281 -14.22 -5.92 -12.74
N PRO A 282 -15.17 -6.26 -13.64
CA PRO A 282 -15.49 -5.41 -14.78
C PRO A 282 -15.99 -4.01 -14.35
N SER A 283 -15.45 -2.98 -14.98
CA SER A 283 -15.89 -1.59 -14.76
C SER A 283 -17.13 -1.27 -15.58
N ILE A 284 -18.10 -0.59 -14.98
CA ILE A 284 -19.32 -0.12 -15.63
C ILE A 284 -19.50 1.38 -15.38
N SER A 285 -19.99 2.08 -16.39
CA SER A 285 -20.24 3.53 -16.35
C SER A 285 -21.40 3.97 -17.24
N ALA A 286 -21.71 3.20 -18.28
CA ALA A 286 -22.86 3.44 -19.14
C ALA A 286 -24.17 3.12 -18.40
N PRO A 287 -25.18 4.00 -18.44
CA PRO A 287 -26.50 3.69 -17.90
C PRO A 287 -27.11 2.47 -18.57
N GLY A 288 -27.79 1.62 -17.81
CA GLY A 288 -28.40 0.40 -18.32
C GLY A 288 -28.56 -0.68 -17.27
N THR A 289 -29.15 -1.80 -17.67
CA THR A 289 -29.38 -2.97 -16.81
C THR A 289 -28.17 -3.89 -16.80
N TYR A 290 -27.71 -4.27 -15.61
CA TYR A 290 -26.58 -5.16 -15.37
C TYR A 290 -27.06 -6.42 -14.63
N THR A 291 -26.39 -7.55 -14.88
CA THR A 291 -26.75 -8.87 -14.30
C THR A 291 -25.57 -9.42 -13.50
N LEU A 292 -25.84 -9.89 -12.28
CA LEU A 292 -24.85 -10.46 -11.36
C LEU A 292 -25.14 -11.94 -11.08
N ASN A 293 -24.09 -12.77 -11.20
CA ASN A 293 -24.10 -14.12 -10.64
C ASN A 293 -23.76 -14.07 -9.13
N PRO A 294 -24.25 -15.03 -8.32
CA PRO A 294 -23.94 -15.04 -6.90
C PRO A 294 -22.46 -15.33 -6.65
N ILE A 295 -21.86 -14.61 -5.69
CA ILE A 295 -20.51 -14.90 -5.20
C ILE A 295 -20.44 -16.33 -4.67
N GLY A 296 -19.48 -17.10 -5.16
CA GLY A 296 -19.31 -18.52 -4.80
C GLY A 296 -20.32 -19.46 -5.46
N GLY A 297 -21.07 -18.99 -6.47
CA GLY A 297 -21.87 -19.84 -7.35
C GLY A 297 -21.01 -20.68 -8.32
N ASN A 298 -21.64 -21.17 -9.39
CA ASN A 298 -21.01 -22.07 -10.36
C ASN A 298 -20.13 -21.38 -11.42
N THR A 299 -20.03 -20.05 -11.40
CA THR A 299 -19.24 -19.24 -12.35
C THR A 299 -18.63 -18.04 -11.64
N ASP A 300 -17.44 -17.63 -12.06
CA ASP A 300 -16.78 -16.39 -11.64
C ASP A 300 -17.09 -15.19 -12.56
N GLU A 301 -17.87 -15.40 -13.63
CA GLU A 301 -18.28 -14.35 -14.55
C GLU A 301 -19.33 -13.42 -13.92
N ASN A 302 -19.12 -12.11 -14.05
CA ASN A 302 -20.06 -11.08 -13.60
C ASN A 302 -20.55 -11.27 -12.16
N VAL A 303 -19.71 -11.73 -11.24
CA VAL A 303 -20.08 -11.86 -9.82
C VAL A 303 -20.05 -10.52 -9.08
N ALA A 304 -19.38 -9.52 -9.67
CA ALA A 304 -19.34 -8.15 -9.21
C ALA A 304 -19.10 -7.16 -10.35
N TYR A 305 -19.49 -5.90 -10.16
CA TYR A 305 -19.13 -4.78 -11.04
C TYR A 305 -18.50 -3.63 -10.26
N LYS A 306 -17.51 -2.98 -10.87
CA LYS A 306 -16.86 -1.78 -10.36
C LYS A 306 -17.53 -0.53 -10.96
N ILE A 307 -17.90 0.42 -10.12
CA ILE A 307 -18.41 1.75 -10.48
C ILE A 307 -17.41 2.78 -9.94
N GLN A 308 -16.76 3.54 -10.82
CA GLN A 308 -15.81 4.58 -10.46
C GLN A 308 -16.28 5.92 -11.03
N PRO A 309 -16.90 6.79 -10.22
CA PRO A 309 -17.28 8.12 -10.69
C PRO A 309 -16.05 8.95 -11.09
N VAL A 310 -16.25 9.86 -12.03
CA VAL A 310 -15.20 10.71 -12.62
C VAL A 310 -14.50 11.57 -11.56
N GLY A 311 -13.17 11.66 -11.67
CA GLY A 311 -12.34 12.55 -10.86
C GLY A 311 -12.00 12.02 -9.47
N HIS A 312 -12.21 10.73 -9.20
CA HIS A 312 -11.85 10.11 -7.94
C HIS A 312 -11.16 8.75 -8.12
N ARG A 313 -10.23 8.43 -7.21
CA ARG A 313 -9.49 7.15 -7.22
C ARG A 313 -10.24 6.05 -6.49
N GLU A 314 -10.91 6.36 -5.38
CA GLU A 314 -11.83 5.42 -4.73
C GLU A 314 -12.98 5.08 -5.67
N TYR A 315 -13.45 3.84 -5.55
CA TYR A 315 -14.51 3.30 -6.38
C TYR A 315 -15.42 2.41 -5.55
N PHE A 316 -16.51 1.99 -6.17
CA PHE A 316 -17.56 1.21 -5.55
C PHE A 316 -17.66 -0.12 -6.26
N VAL A 317 -17.98 -1.16 -5.52
CA VAL A 317 -18.23 -2.49 -6.05
C VAL A 317 -19.62 -2.91 -5.63
N VAL A 318 -20.36 -3.46 -6.59
CA VAL A 318 -21.66 -4.11 -6.37
C VAL A 318 -21.50 -5.60 -6.62
N GLU A 319 -21.93 -6.42 -5.67
CA GLU A 319 -21.86 -7.89 -5.80
C GLU A 319 -23.15 -8.54 -5.28
N TYR A 320 -23.49 -9.71 -5.82
CA TYR A 320 -24.68 -10.45 -5.40
C TYR A 320 -24.30 -11.52 -4.36
N ARG A 321 -24.91 -11.43 -3.18
CA ARG A 321 -24.78 -12.41 -2.09
C ARG A 321 -26.06 -13.18 -1.91
N LYS A 322 -25.94 -14.50 -1.89
CA LYS A 322 -27.08 -15.41 -1.79
C LYS A 322 -26.91 -16.30 -0.59
N LYS A 323 -27.92 -16.31 0.28
CA LYS A 323 -27.92 -16.99 1.57
C LYS A 323 -28.10 -18.50 1.41
N GLU A 324 -27.13 -19.13 0.77
CA GLU A 324 -27.06 -20.55 0.46
C GLU A 324 -25.61 -21.04 0.56
N GLY A 325 -25.42 -22.36 0.75
CA GLY A 325 -24.08 -22.93 0.89
C GLY A 325 -23.28 -22.28 2.02
N PHE A 326 -22.07 -21.83 1.71
CA PHE A 326 -21.18 -21.13 2.65
C PHE A 326 -21.73 -19.78 3.12
N ASP A 327 -22.59 -19.12 2.33
CA ASP A 327 -23.24 -17.87 2.71
C ASP A 327 -24.58 -18.09 3.45
N ALA A 328 -24.95 -19.33 3.82
CA ALA A 328 -26.23 -19.63 4.49
C ALA A 328 -26.42 -18.91 5.83
N SER A 329 -25.33 -18.53 6.51
CA SER A 329 -25.37 -17.76 7.77
C SER A 329 -25.51 -16.25 7.58
N LEU A 330 -25.49 -15.74 6.35
CA LEU A 330 -25.66 -14.31 6.10
C LEU A 330 -27.04 -13.84 6.59
N PRO A 331 -27.19 -12.56 6.97
CA PRO A 331 -28.47 -12.03 7.43
C PRO A 331 -29.57 -12.17 6.36
N GLU A 332 -29.25 -11.83 5.11
CA GLU A 332 -30.20 -11.74 3.99
C GLU A 332 -29.50 -12.04 2.65
N SER A 333 -30.28 -12.43 1.63
CA SER A 333 -29.80 -12.45 0.24
C SER A 333 -30.03 -11.08 -0.41
N GLY A 334 -29.10 -10.62 -1.23
CA GLY A 334 -29.25 -9.34 -1.93
C GLY A 334 -27.95 -8.84 -2.56
N LEU A 335 -28.06 -7.72 -3.25
CA LEU A 335 -26.92 -6.94 -3.73
C LEU A 335 -26.32 -6.20 -2.55
N ILE A 336 -25.01 -6.33 -2.32
CA ILE A 336 -24.30 -5.44 -1.41
C ILE A 336 -23.51 -4.42 -2.24
N VAL A 337 -23.42 -3.20 -1.71
CA VAL A 337 -22.60 -2.14 -2.28
C VAL A 337 -21.49 -1.84 -1.29
N TYR A 338 -20.25 -1.74 -1.75
CA TYR A 338 -19.14 -1.36 -0.90
C TYR A 338 -18.15 -0.47 -1.63
N ARG A 339 -17.48 0.38 -0.87
CA ARG A 339 -16.45 1.28 -1.35
C ARG A 339 -15.09 0.67 -1.11
N VAL A 340 -14.19 0.86 -2.08
CA VAL A 340 -12.79 0.51 -2.01
C VAL A 340 -11.94 1.78 -2.09
N ASN A 341 -11.00 1.93 -1.15
CA ASN A 341 -9.96 2.95 -1.20
C ASN A 341 -8.62 2.35 -1.67
N PRO A 342 -8.22 2.56 -2.94
CA PRO A 342 -7.01 1.96 -3.50
C PRO A 342 -5.71 2.58 -3.00
N ASP A 343 -5.78 3.72 -2.28
CA ASP A 343 -4.60 4.35 -1.69
C ASP A 343 -4.24 3.70 -0.33
N LEU A 344 -5.07 2.77 0.13
CA LEU A 344 -4.83 1.91 1.28
C LEU A 344 -4.50 0.48 0.82
N THR A 345 -3.65 -0.19 1.58
CA THR A 345 -3.31 -1.60 1.41
C THR A 345 -3.19 -2.24 2.79
N GLY A 346 -3.47 -3.53 2.88
CA GLY A 346 -3.34 -4.26 4.14
C GLY A 346 -4.62 -4.34 4.96
N GLY A 347 -5.78 -4.26 4.31
CA GLY A 347 -7.10 -4.33 4.95
C GLY A 347 -7.47 -3.05 5.71
N ASN A 348 -8.35 -3.18 6.70
CA ASN A 348 -8.85 -2.05 7.49
C ASN A 348 -8.02 -1.80 8.75
N LEU A 349 -6.71 -2.06 8.64
CA LEU A 349 -5.75 -1.97 9.74
C LEU A 349 -4.94 -0.68 9.72
N ALA A 350 -5.08 0.18 8.71
CA ALA A 350 -4.40 1.47 8.66
C ALA A 350 -4.89 2.41 9.78
N TYR A 351 -4.02 3.29 10.28
CA TYR A 351 -4.33 4.24 11.36
C TYR A 351 -3.53 5.53 11.21
N ASN A 352 -4.21 6.68 11.14
CA ASN A 352 -3.58 7.98 10.90
C ASN A 352 -3.18 8.73 12.18
N GLY A 353 -3.36 8.14 13.36
CA GLY A 353 -3.12 8.80 14.65
C GLY A 353 -4.39 9.14 15.42
N THR A 354 -5.54 9.24 14.74
CA THR A 354 -6.85 9.54 15.34
C THR A 354 -7.90 8.47 15.03
N THR A 355 -7.99 7.99 13.78
CA THR A 355 -8.99 7.00 13.34
C THR A 355 -8.35 5.87 12.56
N ARG A 356 -9.00 4.71 12.58
CA ARG A 356 -8.72 3.65 11.60
C ARG A 356 -9.14 4.13 10.21
N LEU A 357 -8.46 3.63 9.19
CA LEU A 357 -8.75 3.93 7.79
C LEU A 357 -9.19 2.64 7.10
N ASP A 358 -10.24 2.74 6.29
CA ASP A 358 -10.90 1.58 5.72
C ASP A 358 -10.51 1.46 4.24
N GLU A 359 -9.77 0.40 3.91
CA GLU A 359 -9.60 -0.04 2.53
C GLU A 359 -10.96 -0.46 1.94
N GLN A 360 -11.80 -1.15 2.72
CA GLN A 360 -13.14 -1.57 2.32
C GLN A 360 -14.21 -1.12 3.31
N TYR A 361 -15.33 -0.59 2.81
CA TYR A 361 -16.50 -0.20 3.61
C TYR A 361 -17.80 -0.62 2.92
N ILE A 362 -18.63 -1.43 3.58
CA ILE A 362 -19.92 -1.88 3.04
C ILE A 362 -21.04 -0.89 3.39
N PHE A 363 -21.84 -0.42 2.44
CA PHE A 363 -22.94 0.50 2.73
C PHE A 363 -24.09 -0.18 3.47
N ARG A 364 -24.56 0.45 4.56
CA ARG A 364 -25.64 -0.05 5.42
C ARG A 364 -26.44 1.09 6.05
N PRO A 365 -27.69 0.87 6.51
CA PRO A 365 -28.52 1.92 7.08
C PRO A 365 -27.87 2.50 8.33
N GLY A 366 -27.90 3.82 8.46
CA GLY A 366 -27.28 4.54 9.58
C GLY A 366 -25.74 4.53 9.59
N GLY A 367 -25.10 3.90 8.59
CA GLY A 367 -23.64 3.89 8.46
C GLY A 367 -23.12 5.22 7.91
N THR A 368 -22.09 5.77 8.54
CA THR A 368 -21.35 6.95 8.07
C THR A 368 -19.84 6.72 8.26
N THR A 369 -19.01 7.74 8.01
CA THR A 369 -17.58 7.72 8.35
C THR A 369 -17.31 7.67 9.87
N THR A 370 -18.32 7.88 10.70
CA THR A 370 -18.20 7.96 12.16
C THR A 370 -19.26 7.16 12.92
N SER A 371 -20.17 6.47 12.22
CA SER A 371 -21.23 5.66 12.79
C SER A 371 -21.30 4.31 12.10
N ASP A 372 -21.43 3.24 12.88
CA ASP A 372 -21.37 1.88 12.33
C ASP A 372 -22.63 1.48 11.55
N GLY A 373 -23.78 2.03 11.91
CA GLY A 373 -25.07 1.64 11.30
C GLY A 373 -25.45 0.18 11.57
N ASN A 374 -26.31 -0.37 10.72
CA ASN A 374 -26.81 -1.74 10.85
C ASN A 374 -26.37 -2.66 9.70
N LEU A 375 -25.22 -3.31 9.87
CA LEU A 375 -24.66 -4.25 8.90
C LEU A 375 -25.57 -5.43 8.56
N SER A 376 -26.50 -5.83 9.46
CA SER A 376 -27.45 -6.91 9.16
C SER A 376 -28.40 -6.57 8.01
N GLN A 377 -28.55 -5.27 7.71
CA GLN A 377 -29.39 -4.76 6.64
C GLN A 377 -28.54 -4.15 5.52
N ALA A 378 -27.34 -4.67 5.22
CA ALA A 378 -26.54 -4.12 4.12
C ALA A 378 -27.08 -4.49 2.73
N ALA A 379 -27.75 -5.63 2.61
CA ALA A 379 -28.27 -6.14 1.34
C ALA A 379 -29.45 -5.31 0.80
N PHE A 380 -29.46 -5.16 -0.53
CA PHE A 380 -30.51 -4.53 -1.32
C PHE A 380 -31.20 -5.59 -2.17
N SER A 381 -32.53 -5.67 -2.13
CA SER A 381 -33.33 -6.51 -3.01
C SER A 381 -34.77 -6.02 -3.09
N ALA A 382 -35.52 -6.48 -4.09
CA ALA A 382 -36.97 -6.28 -4.10
C ALA A 382 -37.67 -6.97 -2.91
N ASP A 383 -37.10 -8.06 -2.39
CA ASP A 383 -37.67 -8.86 -1.31
C ASP A 383 -37.66 -8.14 0.04
N ASN A 384 -36.64 -7.30 0.28
CA ASN A 384 -36.54 -6.47 1.49
C ASN A 384 -36.96 -5.00 1.26
N GLY A 385 -37.49 -4.68 0.07
CA GLY A 385 -38.00 -3.36 -0.30
C GLY A 385 -36.93 -2.30 -0.58
N ARG A 386 -35.64 -2.69 -0.63
CA ARG A 386 -34.52 -1.76 -0.84
C ARG A 386 -34.00 -1.90 -2.24
N THR A 387 -34.67 -1.22 -3.15
CA THR A 387 -34.48 -1.39 -4.60
C THR A 387 -33.66 -0.28 -5.25
N ALA A 388 -33.10 0.65 -4.47
CA ALA A 388 -32.31 1.77 -4.97
C ALA A 388 -31.23 2.25 -3.98
N PHE A 389 -30.17 2.85 -4.52
CA PHE A 389 -29.03 3.41 -3.78
C PHE A 389 -28.44 4.60 -4.56
N GLY A 390 -28.13 5.70 -3.87
CA GLY A 390 -27.74 6.97 -4.50
C GLY A 390 -28.93 7.76 -5.08
N GLY A 391 -28.65 8.90 -5.74
CA GLY A 391 -29.66 9.69 -6.45
C GLY A 391 -30.74 10.28 -5.53
N ALA A 392 -31.95 9.74 -5.55
CA ALA A 392 -33.03 10.14 -4.64
C ALA A 392 -33.26 9.15 -3.47
N ALA A 393 -32.48 8.06 -3.40
CA ALA A 393 -32.62 7.04 -2.37
C ALA A 393 -32.18 7.56 -0.98
N ALA A 394 -32.65 6.88 0.07
CA ALA A 394 -32.33 7.22 1.46
C ALA A 394 -30.84 7.00 1.78
N GLN A 395 -30.24 5.97 1.20
CA GLN A 395 -28.81 5.70 1.34
C GLN A 395 -28.06 6.16 0.09
N ARG A 396 -26.93 6.82 0.31
CA ARG A 396 -26.13 7.47 -0.73
C ARG A 396 -24.68 7.00 -0.63
N PRO A 397 -23.98 6.81 -1.77
CA PRO A 397 -22.57 6.49 -1.75
C PRO A 397 -21.74 7.67 -1.25
N PHE A 398 -20.69 7.40 -0.49
CA PHE A 398 -19.74 8.42 -0.05
C PHE A 398 -18.29 7.91 -0.09
N TYR A 399 -17.34 8.84 -0.24
CA TYR A 399 -15.90 8.59 -0.20
C TYR A 399 -15.34 8.66 1.24
N SER A 400 -14.04 8.43 1.44
CA SER A 400 -13.42 8.42 2.79
C SER A 400 -13.49 9.74 3.52
N ASP A 401 -13.61 10.83 2.79
CA ASP A 401 -13.82 12.16 3.36
C ASP A 401 -15.30 12.45 3.69
N GLY A 402 -16.21 11.51 3.40
CA GLY A 402 -17.65 11.63 3.61
C GLY A 402 -18.39 12.38 2.50
N THR A 403 -17.71 12.83 1.45
CA THR A 403 -18.37 13.48 0.31
C THR A 403 -19.15 12.48 -0.52
N GLU A 404 -20.32 12.87 -1.03
CA GLU A 404 -21.20 12.00 -1.81
C GLU A 404 -20.61 11.69 -3.19
N ALA A 405 -20.68 10.42 -3.59
CA ALA A 405 -20.23 9.98 -4.91
C ALA A 405 -21.35 10.10 -5.95
N ASN A 406 -21.02 10.49 -7.18
CA ASN A 406 -22.00 10.79 -8.23
C ASN A 406 -22.41 9.55 -9.03
N PHE A 407 -23.15 8.64 -8.42
CA PHE A 407 -23.84 7.56 -9.14
C PHE A 407 -25.10 7.12 -8.39
N ALA A 408 -26.00 6.43 -9.10
CA ALA A 408 -27.18 5.84 -8.52
C ALA A 408 -27.53 4.53 -9.22
N ILE A 409 -28.06 3.58 -8.45
CA ILE A 409 -28.63 2.34 -8.96
C ILE A 409 -30.10 2.22 -8.53
N ALA A 410 -30.92 1.58 -9.36
CA ALA A 410 -32.33 1.34 -9.08
C ALA A 410 -32.79 -0.02 -9.66
N ASN A 411 -34.08 -0.32 -9.51
CA ASN A 411 -34.72 -1.52 -10.04
C ASN A 411 -33.98 -2.82 -9.66
N ILE A 412 -33.42 -2.87 -8.46
CA ILE A 412 -32.74 -4.06 -7.93
C ILE A 412 -33.79 -5.17 -7.79
N SER A 413 -33.55 -6.30 -8.45
CA SER A 413 -34.49 -7.42 -8.50
C SER A 413 -34.62 -8.16 -7.16
N SER A 414 -35.55 -9.11 -7.09
CA SER A 414 -35.55 -10.15 -6.06
C SER A 414 -34.29 -11.02 -6.15
N ALA A 415 -33.94 -11.68 -5.04
CA ALA A 415 -32.88 -12.68 -5.02
C ALA A 415 -33.33 -13.96 -5.76
N GLY A 416 -32.56 -14.36 -6.78
CA GLY A 416 -32.88 -15.51 -7.64
C GLY A 416 -31.65 -16.32 -8.04
N ALA A 417 -31.67 -16.91 -9.23
CA ALA A 417 -30.47 -17.54 -9.80
C ALA A 417 -29.40 -16.49 -10.15
N VAL A 418 -29.84 -15.33 -10.62
CA VAL A 418 -29.06 -14.11 -10.85
C VAL A 418 -29.81 -12.93 -10.24
N MET A 419 -29.12 -11.80 -10.08
CA MET A 419 -29.71 -10.54 -9.68
C MET A 419 -29.48 -9.48 -10.76
N THR A 420 -30.45 -8.59 -10.97
CA THR A 420 -30.29 -7.46 -11.88
C THR A 420 -30.45 -6.13 -11.16
N PHE A 421 -29.81 -5.09 -11.67
CA PHE A 421 -30.01 -3.71 -11.26
C PHE A 421 -29.78 -2.78 -12.46
N ASP A 422 -30.34 -1.58 -12.40
CA ASP A 422 -30.07 -0.53 -13.37
C ASP A 422 -29.04 0.45 -12.82
N LEU A 423 -27.97 0.72 -13.56
CA LEU A 423 -27.14 1.91 -13.37
C LEU A 423 -27.85 3.09 -14.02
N LEU A 424 -28.16 4.11 -13.24
CA LEU A 424 -28.86 5.30 -13.73
C LEU A 424 -27.88 6.30 -14.35
N ALA A 425 -28.40 7.15 -15.25
CA ALA A 425 -27.66 8.30 -15.75
C ALA A 425 -27.33 9.27 -14.61
N SER A 426 -26.04 9.61 -14.47
CA SER A 426 -25.55 10.64 -13.56
C SER A 426 -25.44 11.98 -14.29
N ALA A 427 -25.46 13.07 -13.53
CA ALA A 427 -25.15 14.38 -14.08
C ALA A 427 -23.67 14.43 -14.50
N HIS A 428 -23.39 14.95 -15.69
CA HIS A 428 -22.03 15.12 -16.20
C HIS A 428 -21.21 16.05 -15.30
N ARG A 429 -19.92 15.76 -15.18
CA ARG A 429 -18.95 16.55 -14.42
C ARG A 429 -17.64 16.70 -15.19
N ILE A 430 -16.96 17.81 -14.90
CA ILE A 430 -15.55 18.02 -15.21
C ILE A 430 -14.83 18.26 -13.88
N VAL A 431 -13.76 17.51 -13.63
CA VAL A 431 -12.92 17.63 -12.43
C VAL A 431 -11.49 17.87 -12.86
N LEU A 432 -10.85 18.85 -12.25
CA LEU A 432 -9.43 19.14 -12.46
C LEU A 432 -8.61 18.61 -11.29
N SER A 433 -7.42 18.07 -11.56
CA SER A 433 -6.49 17.63 -10.52
C SER A 433 -6.03 18.78 -9.62
N GLN A 434 -6.12 20.01 -10.12
CA GLN A 434 -5.83 21.24 -9.41
C GLN A 434 -6.66 22.39 -9.99
N THR A 435 -7.05 23.33 -9.14
CA THR A 435 -7.84 24.52 -9.52
C THR A 435 -6.97 25.76 -9.70
N ALA A 436 -5.67 25.67 -9.37
CA ALA A 436 -4.70 26.73 -9.61
C ALA A 436 -3.31 26.17 -9.98
N VAL A 437 -2.56 26.91 -10.79
CA VAL A 437 -1.16 26.62 -11.16
C VAL A 437 -0.30 27.88 -11.16
N ASN A 438 0.97 27.73 -10.78
CA ASN A 438 1.96 28.80 -10.82
C ASN A 438 3.06 28.46 -11.83
N LEU A 439 3.31 29.37 -12.77
CA LEU A 439 4.37 29.29 -13.77
C LEU A 439 5.48 30.28 -13.45
N SER A 440 6.72 29.95 -13.80
CA SER A 440 7.82 30.91 -13.72
C SER A 440 7.72 31.99 -14.79
N GLY A 441 8.38 33.13 -14.57
CA GLY A 441 8.26 34.27 -15.47
C GLY A 441 8.93 34.12 -16.83
N GLN A 442 9.66 33.05 -17.09
CA GLN A 442 10.28 32.81 -18.40
C GLN A 442 9.30 32.20 -19.41
N ALA A 443 9.48 32.52 -20.70
CA ALA A 443 8.85 31.77 -21.78
C ALA A 443 9.26 30.29 -21.73
N GLY A 444 8.34 29.40 -22.06
CA GLY A 444 8.50 27.95 -21.98
C GLY A 444 8.25 27.35 -20.60
N SER A 445 8.05 28.16 -19.56
CA SER A 445 7.64 27.66 -18.24
C SER A 445 6.26 27.01 -18.33
N GLY A 446 6.08 25.87 -17.68
CA GLY A 446 4.89 25.06 -17.86
C GLY A 446 4.48 24.29 -16.63
N ALA A 447 3.26 23.75 -16.69
CA ALA A 447 2.67 22.90 -15.66
C ALA A 447 1.77 21.87 -16.34
N THR A 448 1.50 20.77 -15.64
CA THR A 448 0.58 19.74 -16.11
C THR A 448 -0.64 19.70 -15.20
N VAL A 449 -1.83 19.63 -15.79
CA VAL A 449 -3.11 19.52 -15.09
C VAL A 449 -3.85 18.28 -15.60
N GLY A 450 -4.28 17.41 -14.69
CA GLY A 450 -5.18 16.31 -15.02
C GLY A 450 -6.61 16.81 -15.15
N ILE A 451 -7.32 16.32 -16.15
CA ILE A 451 -8.74 16.58 -16.41
C ILE A 451 -9.45 15.24 -16.42
N SER A 452 -10.49 15.10 -15.64
CA SER A 452 -11.40 13.94 -15.66
C SER A 452 -12.79 14.46 -16.01
N SER A 453 -13.39 13.94 -17.09
CA SER A 453 -14.71 14.41 -17.58
C SER A 453 -15.66 13.26 -17.93
N ASP A 454 -16.95 13.40 -17.66
CA ASP A 454 -17.97 12.44 -18.12
C ASP A 454 -18.24 12.57 -19.63
N GLY A 455 -18.13 13.79 -20.18
CA GLY A 455 -18.35 14.09 -21.60
C GLY A 455 -17.15 14.72 -22.30
N ASP A 456 -17.27 14.90 -23.61
CA ASP A 456 -16.29 15.65 -24.39
C ASP A 456 -16.27 17.11 -23.92
N TRP A 457 -15.08 17.71 -23.89
CA TRP A 457 -14.87 19.05 -23.31
C TRP A 457 -14.10 19.97 -24.25
N GLU A 458 -14.27 21.28 -24.04
CA GLU A 458 -13.52 22.35 -24.70
C GLU A 458 -13.07 23.43 -23.72
N VAL A 459 -12.05 24.20 -24.11
CA VAL A 459 -11.45 25.24 -23.26
C VAL A 459 -11.65 26.62 -23.88
N SER A 460 -12.03 27.57 -23.05
CA SER A 460 -12.13 28.98 -23.38
C SER A 460 -11.34 29.86 -22.39
N GLY A 461 -11.14 31.13 -22.74
CA GLY A 461 -10.44 32.10 -21.88
C GLY A 461 -8.91 31.99 -21.90
N VAL A 462 -8.33 31.25 -22.85
CA VAL A 462 -6.86 31.09 -22.96
C VAL A 462 -6.23 32.43 -23.39
N PRO A 463 -5.37 33.05 -22.56
CA PRO A 463 -4.75 34.32 -22.91
C PRO A 463 -3.65 34.11 -23.96
N ALA A 464 -3.32 35.16 -24.72
CA ALA A 464 -2.31 35.12 -25.78
C ALA A 464 -0.88 34.79 -25.29
N TRP A 465 -0.63 34.80 -23.98
CA TRP A 465 0.66 34.42 -23.41
C TRP A 465 0.75 32.96 -22.97
N LEU A 466 -0.33 32.18 -23.10
CA LEU A 466 -0.40 30.79 -22.65
C LEU A 466 -0.72 29.86 -23.83
N THR A 467 -0.06 28.71 -23.86
CA THR A 467 -0.38 27.59 -24.75
C THR A 467 -0.86 26.40 -23.95
N LEU A 468 -1.79 25.67 -24.57
CA LEU A 468 -2.28 24.40 -24.09
C LEU A 468 -1.86 23.31 -25.07
N SER A 469 -1.49 22.13 -24.60
CA SER A 469 -1.27 20.98 -25.49
C SER A 469 -2.54 20.54 -26.22
N LYS A 470 -3.72 20.86 -25.67
CA LYS A 470 -5.05 20.61 -26.23
C LYS A 470 -6.02 21.72 -25.84
N SER A 471 -6.91 22.13 -26.74
CA SER A 471 -8.03 23.04 -26.45
C SER A 471 -9.36 22.30 -26.30
N GLU A 472 -9.39 21.00 -26.56
CA GLU A 472 -10.54 20.12 -26.43
C GLU A 472 -10.10 18.67 -26.18
N GLY A 473 -11.01 17.84 -25.69
CA GLY A 473 -10.77 16.43 -25.43
C GLY A 473 -12.04 15.60 -25.36
N ARG A 474 -11.89 14.27 -25.38
CA ARG A 474 -13.00 13.36 -25.14
C ARG A 474 -13.25 13.16 -23.64
N GLY A 475 -14.42 12.66 -23.29
CA GLY A 475 -14.70 12.14 -21.95
C GLY A 475 -13.66 11.10 -21.49
N GLY A 476 -13.41 11.06 -20.19
CA GLY A 476 -12.35 10.29 -19.53
C GLY A 476 -11.22 11.16 -18.97
N ASP A 477 -10.10 10.52 -18.66
CA ASP A 477 -8.92 11.18 -18.10
C ASP A 477 -7.99 11.72 -19.21
N THR A 478 -7.61 12.98 -19.11
CA THR A 478 -6.65 13.64 -20.02
C THR A 478 -5.63 14.45 -19.22
N GLN A 479 -4.35 14.35 -19.58
CA GLN A 479 -3.31 15.25 -19.09
C GLN A 479 -3.17 16.46 -20.03
N LEU A 480 -3.31 17.66 -19.48
CA LEU A 480 -3.14 18.93 -20.18
C LEU A 480 -1.81 19.56 -19.79
N VAL A 481 -0.96 19.86 -20.77
CA VAL A 481 0.29 20.58 -20.55
C VAL A 481 0.08 22.05 -20.92
N LEU A 482 0.44 22.92 -19.99
CA LEU A 482 0.39 24.37 -20.09
C LEU A 482 1.81 24.88 -20.32
N ALA A 483 2.00 25.86 -21.19
CA ALA A 483 3.29 26.52 -21.35
C ALA A 483 3.12 28.02 -21.64
N ALA A 484 3.91 28.86 -20.97
CA ALA A 484 3.96 30.28 -21.25
C ALA A 484 4.67 30.54 -22.59
N GLN A 485 4.03 31.27 -23.50
CA GLN A 485 4.62 31.64 -24.79
C GLN A 485 5.60 32.81 -24.69
N SER A 486 5.49 33.63 -23.65
CA SER A 486 6.32 34.83 -23.48
C SER A 486 6.81 34.96 -22.05
N ASP A 487 7.93 35.67 -21.94
CA ASP A 487 8.42 36.17 -20.67
C ASP A 487 7.39 37.12 -20.05
N ASN A 488 7.25 37.09 -18.73
CA ASN A 488 6.47 38.07 -17.99
C ASN A 488 7.37 39.18 -17.44
N THR A 489 7.61 40.22 -18.24
CA THR A 489 8.50 41.34 -17.89
C THR A 489 7.76 42.53 -17.28
N THR A 490 6.54 42.35 -16.79
CA THR A 490 5.66 43.44 -16.34
C THR A 490 5.98 43.99 -14.95
N GLY A 491 6.89 43.34 -14.20
CA GLY A 491 7.23 43.72 -12.82
C GLY A 491 6.19 43.27 -11.77
N ALA A 492 5.25 42.40 -12.16
CA ALA A 492 4.29 41.75 -11.26
C ALA A 492 3.80 40.42 -11.86
N PRO A 493 3.28 39.48 -11.06
CA PRO A 493 2.60 38.30 -11.60
C PRO A 493 1.42 38.68 -12.49
N ARG A 494 1.25 37.97 -13.61
CA ARG A 494 0.05 38.05 -14.45
C ARG A 494 -0.80 36.81 -14.28
N THR A 495 -2.12 36.97 -14.28
CA THR A 495 -3.06 35.87 -14.03
C THR A 495 -4.02 35.67 -15.20
N ALA A 496 -4.54 34.46 -15.35
CA ALA A 496 -5.63 34.12 -16.24
C ALA A 496 -6.52 33.05 -15.61
N VAL A 497 -7.79 33.04 -15.98
CA VAL A 497 -8.71 31.96 -15.65
C VAL A 497 -9.19 31.35 -16.95
N ILE A 498 -8.86 30.08 -17.17
CA ILE A 498 -9.40 29.32 -18.29
C ILE A 498 -10.58 28.47 -17.82
N THR A 499 -11.55 28.27 -18.70
CA THR A 499 -12.79 27.53 -18.38
C THR A 499 -12.90 26.31 -19.29
N PHE A 500 -13.03 25.14 -18.67
CA PHE A 500 -13.38 23.88 -19.30
C PHE A 500 -14.90 23.74 -19.31
N THR A 501 -15.49 23.41 -20.45
CA THR A 501 -16.94 23.27 -20.62
C THR A 501 -17.25 21.94 -21.28
N ASP A 502 -18.27 21.23 -20.78
CA ASP A 502 -18.78 20.02 -21.44
C ASP A 502 -19.51 20.42 -22.73
N LYS A 503 -19.18 19.77 -23.84
CA LYS A 503 -19.71 20.09 -25.17
C LYS A 503 -21.18 19.76 -25.34
N ALA A 504 -21.69 18.77 -24.62
CA ALA A 504 -23.11 18.40 -24.63
C ALA A 504 -23.92 19.23 -23.63
N TYR A 505 -23.29 19.66 -22.52
CA TYR A 505 -23.95 20.37 -21.42
C TYR A 505 -23.18 21.62 -21.01
N SER A 506 -23.47 22.76 -21.66
CA SER A 506 -22.73 24.02 -21.45
C SER A 506 -22.79 24.59 -20.02
N SER A 507 -23.70 24.10 -19.17
CA SER A 507 -23.76 24.46 -17.74
C SER A 507 -22.74 23.70 -16.88
N VAL A 508 -22.14 22.62 -17.40
CA VAL A 508 -21.13 21.82 -16.71
C VAL A 508 -19.76 22.42 -17.05
N THR A 509 -19.18 23.11 -16.08
CA THR A 509 -17.90 23.81 -16.25
C THR A 509 -16.95 23.55 -15.09
N ALA A 510 -15.64 23.61 -15.37
CA ALA A 510 -14.59 23.72 -14.36
C ALA A 510 -13.63 24.86 -14.72
N THR A 511 -13.03 25.53 -13.74
CA THR A 511 -12.12 26.65 -13.97
C THR A 511 -10.73 26.38 -13.40
N LEU A 512 -9.71 26.85 -14.12
CA LEU A 512 -8.32 26.79 -13.68
C LEU A 512 -7.74 28.20 -13.64
N SER A 513 -7.24 28.59 -12.47
CA SER A 513 -6.49 29.84 -12.28
C SER A 513 -5.01 29.63 -12.59
N ILE A 514 -4.46 30.34 -13.56
CA ILE A 514 -3.04 30.31 -13.89
C ILE A 514 -2.39 31.63 -13.51
N THR A 515 -1.32 31.56 -12.73
CA THR A 515 -0.46 32.71 -12.43
C THR A 515 0.89 32.49 -13.08
N GLN A 516 1.37 33.43 -13.89
CA GLN A 516 2.76 33.47 -14.30
C GLN A 516 3.48 34.57 -13.51
N ASN A 517 4.47 34.18 -12.72
CA ASN A 517 5.29 35.11 -11.94
C ASN A 517 6.08 36.05 -12.85
N GLU A 518 6.66 37.11 -12.30
CA GLU A 518 7.55 37.99 -13.07
C GLU A 518 8.85 37.29 -13.46
N LYS A 519 9.46 37.69 -14.59
CA LYS A 519 10.76 37.21 -15.02
C LYS A 519 11.85 37.86 -14.19
N THR A 520 12.56 37.05 -13.41
CA THR A 520 13.78 37.46 -12.71
C THR A 520 15.01 37.28 -13.62
N ASN A 521 16.04 38.10 -13.42
CA ASN A 521 17.36 37.94 -14.07
C ASN A 521 18.15 36.74 -13.53
N GLU A 522 17.63 36.07 -12.51
CA GLU A 522 18.15 34.81 -11.97
C GLU A 522 17.30 33.66 -12.52
N SER A 523 17.97 32.63 -13.03
CA SER A 523 17.34 31.40 -13.51
C SER A 523 17.55 30.28 -12.50
N VAL A 524 16.61 29.33 -12.46
CA VAL A 524 16.80 28.07 -11.74
C VAL A 524 17.84 27.23 -12.51
N VAL A 525 19.00 27.05 -11.90
CA VAL A 525 20.13 26.28 -12.45
C VAL A 525 19.99 24.80 -12.10
N LEU A 526 19.41 24.49 -10.94
CA LEU A 526 19.10 23.13 -10.49
C LEU A 526 17.81 23.17 -9.68
N TYR A 527 16.91 22.22 -9.90
CA TYR A 527 15.69 22.02 -9.12
C TYR A 527 15.54 20.55 -8.77
N GLU A 528 15.03 20.27 -7.58
CA GLU A 528 14.72 18.93 -7.14
C GLU A 528 13.55 18.93 -6.13
N ASP A 529 12.50 18.19 -6.46
CA ASP A 529 11.32 17.92 -5.62
C ASP A 529 11.23 16.46 -5.16
N TRP A 530 12.17 15.61 -5.58
CA TRP A 530 12.33 14.21 -5.18
C TRP A 530 11.23 13.25 -5.64
N GLU A 531 10.27 13.70 -6.45
CA GLU A 531 9.15 12.85 -6.90
C GLU A 531 9.58 11.85 -8.00
N ASN A 532 10.70 12.10 -8.69
CA ASN A 532 11.28 11.19 -9.67
C ASN A 532 12.35 10.27 -9.04
N THR A 533 11.92 9.21 -8.37
CA THR A 533 12.80 8.28 -7.64
C THR A 533 13.67 7.40 -8.53
N SER A 534 13.33 7.25 -9.82
CA SER A 534 14.12 6.46 -10.79
C SER A 534 15.40 7.13 -11.27
N ASN A 535 15.49 8.46 -11.16
CA ASN A 535 16.69 9.25 -11.42
C ASN A 535 16.52 10.65 -10.81
N PRO A 536 16.98 10.88 -9.57
CA PRO A 536 16.84 12.18 -8.88
C PRO A 536 17.85 13.16 -9.47
N ASN A 537 17.67 13.55 -10.74
CA ASN A 537 18.48 14.51 -11.50
C ASN A 537 20.03 14.39 -11.32
N GLY A 538 20.56 13.18 -11.16
CA GLY A 538 22.00 12.96 -10.99
C GLY A 538 22.57 13.30 -9.61
N TRP A 539 21.73 13.43 -8.58
CA TRP A 539 22.16 13.45 -7.18
C TRP A 539 22.74 12.09 -6.76
N THR A 540 23.79 12.11 -5.95
CA THR A 540 24.46 10.90 -5.46
C THR A 540 24.37 10.80 -3.96
N VAL A 541 23.87 9.68 -3.47
CA VAL A 541 23.84 9.31 -2.05
C VAL A 541 25.05 8.42 -1.74
N GLN A 542 25.78 8.75 -0.68
CA GLN A 542 26.79 7.88 -0.09
C GLN A 542 26.47 7.72 1.39
N ASN A 543 26.12 6.49 1.77
CA ASN A 543 25.85 6.18 3.16
C ASN A 543 26.91 5.21 3.70
N SER A 544 27.42 5.45 4.92
CA SER A 544 28.40 4.57 5.57
C SER A 544 27.80 3.24 6.03
N ASP A 545 26.46 3.15 6.07
CA ASP A 545 25.70 1.96 6.46
C ASP A 545 24.34 1.92 5.73
N THR A 546 23.42 1.06 6.19
CA THR A 546 22.07 0.93 5.63
C THR A 546 21.10 2.05 6.05
N ARG A 547 21.56 3.05 6.82
CA ARG A 547 20.73 4.08 7.48
C ARG A 547 21.35 5.47 7.27
N GLY A 548 21.10 6.05 6.10
CA GLY A 548 21.55 7.41 5.79
C GLY A 548 20.52 8.18 4.99
N TRP A 549 20.94 8.93 3.98
CA TRP A 549 20.02 9.59 3.06
C TRP A 549 19.20 8.56 2.29
N ASP A 550 17.88 8.72 2.30
CA ASP A 550 16.92 7.89 1.59
C ASP A 550 16.00 8.81 0.78
N LEU A 551 15.95 8.57 -0.53
CA LEU A 551 15.17 9.35 -1.50
C LEU A 551 13.86 8.64 -1.90
N THR A 552 13.60 7.44 -1.38
CA THR A 552 12.53 6.55 -1.85
C THR A 552 11.33 6.45 -0.90
N ARG A 553 11.41 7.08 0.28
CA ARG A 553 10.34 6.97 1.29
C ARG A 553 9.19 7.92 0.98
N THR A 554 7.98 7.36 1.01
CA THR A 554 6.73 8.11 0.92
C THR A 554 6.05 8.27 2.28
N LEU A 555 5.02 9.12 2.32
CA LEU A 555 4.20 9.48 3.49
C LEU A 555 3.56 8.29 4.26
N GLN A 556 3.73 7.04 3.84
CA GLN A 556 3.01 5.89 4.39
C GLN A 556 3.74 5.04 5.45
N THR A 557 5.02 5.26 5.74
CA THR A 557 5.79 4.20 6.46
C THR A 557 6.16 4.47 7.91
N ASN A 558 6.04 5.69 8.47
CA ASN A 558 6.43 5.90 9.87
C ASN A 558 5.82 7.14 10.53
N ARG A 559 5.38 6.97 11.78
CA ARG A 559 4.79 8.02 12.65
C ARG A 559 5.69 9.27 12.71
N GLY A 560 5.34 10.34 12.01
CA GLY A 560 5.83 11.72 12.23
C GLY A 560 7.28 12.05 11.86
N LEU A 561 8.11 11.08 11.50
CA LEU A 561 9.53 11.29 11.12
C LEU A 561 9.72 11.60 9.62
N TYR A 562 8.86 11.06 8.76
CA TYR A 562 8.93 11.24 7.30
C TYR A 562 7.74 12.07 6.86
N ARG A 563 8.02 13.23 6.27
CA ARG A 563 6.99 14.15 5.81
C ARG A 563 7.58 14.98 4.69
N SER A 564 7.02 14.92 3.50
CA SER A 564 7.30 15.89 2.44
C SER A 564 6.72 17.25 2.80
N TYR A 565 7.35 18.33 2.31
CA TYR A 565 6.76 19.66 2.34
C TYR A 565 5.62 19.74 1.32
N GLU A 566 5.84 19.21 0.11
CA GLU A 566 4.88 19.12 -0.98
C GLU A 566 5.04 17.78 -1.71
N GLY A 567 4.02 17.29 -2.40
CA GLY A 567 4.11 15.98 -3.06
C GLY A 567 4.16 14.79 -2.08
N THR A 568 4.77 13.69 -2.50
CA THR A 568 4.81 12.41 -1.77
C THR A 568 6.21 12.01 -1.29
N HIS A 569 7.28 12.66 -1.76
CA HIS A 569 8.68 12.34 -1.47
C HIS A 569 9.44 13.54 -0.89
N ALA A 570 10.52 13.25 -0.18
CA ALA A 570 11.53 14.23 0.25
C ALA A 570 12.84 13.49 0.53
N ALA A 571 13.98 14.13 0.28
CA ALA A 571 15.27 13.57 0.69
C ALA A 571 15.33 13.51 2.22
N THR A 572 15.48 12.29 2.77
CA THR A 572 15.40 12.08 4.21
C THR A 572 16.64 11.41 4.77
N LEU A 573 17.33 12.09 5.66
CA LEU A 573 18.30 11.50 6.59
C LEU A 573 17.55 10.86 7.77
N ILE A 574 17.79 9.57 7.97
CA ILE A 574 17.18 8.78 9.04
C ILE A 574 17.99 8.94 10.32
N GLU A 575 17.32 9.23 11.44
CA GLU A 575 17.98 9.21 12.77
C GLU A 575 18.18 7.77 13.28
N ALA A 576 19.36 7.47 13.79
CA ALA A 576 19.66 6.22 14.48
C ALA A 576 20.74 6.43 15.54
N TRP A 577 20.42 6.11 16.79
CA TRP A 577 21.45 5.96 17.82
C TRP A 577 22.10 4.58 17.64
N ASP A 578 23.38 4.55 17.34
CA ASP A 578 24.19 3.33 17.26
C ASP A 578 25.54 3.55 17.95
N ASP A 579 26.20 2.51 18.43
CA ASP A 579 27.56 2.59 19.00
C ASP A 579 28.62 2.49 17.88
N ALA A 580 28.38 3.18 16.75
CA ALA A 580 29.25 3.21 15.58
C ALA A 580 29.35 4.61 14.95
N HIS A 581 30.45 4.89 14.27
CA HIS A 581 30.64 6.14 13.52
C HIS A 581 29.82 6.13 12.23
N GLU A 582 29.17 7.26 11.92
CA GLU A 582 28.38 7.47 10.71
C GLU A 582 28.89 8.69 9.93
N GLU A 583 28.93 8.55 8.60
CA GLU A 583 29.24 9.61 7.64
C GLU A 583 28.36 9.44 6.40
N GLN A 584 27.44 10.39 6.23
CA GLN A 584 26.36 10.33 5.26
C GLN A 584 26.39 11.58 4.37
N THR A 585 26.44 11.40 3.05
CA THR A 585 26.43 12.53 2.10
C THR A 585 25.37 12.39 1.01
N LEU A 586 24.70 13.51 0.72
CA LEU A 586 23.82 13.69 -0.44
C LEU A 586 24.40 14.82 -1.28
N VAL A 587 24.93 14.49 -2.46
CA VAL A 587 25.73 15.41 -3.29
C VAL A 587 25.01 15.70 -4.60
N SER A 588 24.96 16.99 -4.98
CA SER A 588 24.33 17.44 -6.23
C SER A 588 25.13 17.00 -7.46
N PRO A 589 24.51 16.96 -8.66
CA PRO A 589 25.27 17.01 -9.92
C PRO A 589 26.12 18.29 -10.00
N VAL A 590 27.03 18.34 -10.98
CA VAL A 590 27.76 19.57 -11.30
C VAL A 590 26.80 20.60 -11.88
N PHE A 591 26.89 21.83 -11.41
CA PHE A 591 26.16 22.98 -11.95
C PHE A 591 27.08 24.21 -12.04
N ALA A 592 26.66 25.23 -12.78
CA ALA A 592 27.45 26.42 -13.04
C ALA A 592 26.72 27.70 -12.62
N LYS A 593 27.47 28.69 -12.15
CA LYS A 593 27.00 30.03 -11.81
C LYS A 593 25.85 30.09 -10.80
N GLY A 594 25.77 29.11 -9.89
CA GLY A 594 24.84 29.14 -8.77
C GLY A 594 25.16 30.29 -7.82
N LYS A 595 24.12 31.05 -7.45
CA LYS A 595 24.21 32.23 -6.60
C LYS A 595 23.49 32.03 -5.27
N THR A 596 22.36 31.31 -5.28
CA THR A 596 21.52 31.14 -4.09
C THR A 596 20.96 29.73 -4.06
N LEU A 597 21.11 29.04 -2.94
CA LEU A 597 20.46 27.76 -2.66
C LEU A 597 19.24 28.01 -1.77
N GLU A 598 18.05 27.64 -2.24
CA GLU A 598 16.82 27.64 -1.44
C GLU A 598 16.27 26.22 -1.30
N PHE A 599 15.81 25.85 -0.12
CA PHE A 599 15.12 24.57 0.12
C PHE A 599 14.26 24.63 1.38
N TRP A 600 13.29 23.73 1.47
CA TRP A 600 12.53 23.50 2.69
C TRP A 600 13.23 22.46 3.55
N SER A 601 13.55 22.85 4.78
CA SER A 601 14.25 22.02 5.75
C SER A 601 13.35 21.69 6.92
N ARG A 602 13.38 20.44 7.37
CA ARG A 602 12.75 20.01 8.62
C ARG A 602 13.67 19.05 9.36
N THR A 603 14.10 19.41 10.56
CA THR A 603 15.06 18.59 11.32
C THR A 603 14.86 18.73 12.83
N THR A 604 15.16 17.67 13.58
CA THR A 604 15.26 17.73 15.05
C THR A 604 16.58 18.29 15.54
N ALA A 605 17.59 18.41 14.67
CA ALA A 605 18.93 18.94 14.97
C ALA A 605 18.95 20.47 15.18
N ALA A 606 17.89 21.17 14.75
CA ALA A 606 17.80 22.63 14.78
C ALA A 606 18.19 23.21 16.16
N ASN A 607 19.28 23.98 16.19
CA ASN A 607 19.82 24.64 17.37
C ASN A 607 20.15 23.70 18.56
N LYS A 608 20.48 22.43 18.29
CA LYS A 608 20.85 21.45 19.32
C LYS A 608 22.35 21.49 19.64
N ASN A 609 22.70 21.13 20.86
CA ASN A 609 24.08 20.99 21.32
C ASN A 609 24.29 19.60 21.97
N PRO A 610 24.62 18.56 21.19
CA PRO A 610 24.82 17.21 21.71
C PRO A 610 26.18 17.10 22.44
N ALA A 611 26.17 17.30 23.76
CA ALA A 611 27.40 17.34 24.58
C ALA A 611 28.22 16.03 24.61
N ASN A 612 27.59 14.87 24.39
CA ASN A 612 28.20 13.55 24.59
C ASN A 612 28.57 12.80 23.31
N ASN A 613 28.24 13.36 22.15
CA ASN A 613 28.62 12.90 20.81
C ASN A 613 28.57 14.12 19.86
N PRO A 614 29.71 14.78 19.56
CA PRO A 614 29.71 15.86 18.59
C PRO A 614 29.24 15.34 17.23
N GLN A 615 28.23 16.00 16.67
CA GLN A 615 27.60 15.67 15.40
C GLN A 615 27.44 16.93 14.56
N PHE A 616 27.45 16.77 13.24
CA PHE A 616 27.44 17.86 12.28
C PHE A 616 26.40 17.56 11.22
N TYR A 617 25.60 18.57 10.86
CA TYR A 617 24.53 18.48 9.87
C TYR A 617 24.69 19.69 8.95
N ASN A 618 25.60 19.53 7.99
CA ASN A 618 26.17 20.64 7.24
C ASN A 618 25.59 20.73 5.84
N VAL A 619 25.54 21.96 5.32
CA VAL A 619 25.47 22.23 3.87
C VAL A 619 26.83 22.76 3.44
N ASP A 620 27.49 22.00 2.57
CA ASP A 620 28.79 22.37 2.01
C ASP A 620 28.65 22.73 0.53
N VAL A 621 29.50 23.65 0.07
CA VAL A 621 29.65 24.01 -1.35
C VAL A 621 31.06 23.68 -1.84
N SER A 622 31.15 23.30 -3.10
CA SER A 622 32.41 23.14 -3.84
C SER A 622 32.38 24.01 -5.09
N SER A 623 33.52 24.61 -5.44
CA SER A 623 33.71 25.40 -6.66
C SER A 623 34.59 24.70 -7.71
N ASP A 624 35.08 23.49 -7.41
CA ASP A 624 36.04 22.72 -8.22
C ASP A 624 35.53 21.29 -8.55
N GLY A 625 34.22 21.10 -8.55
CA GLY A 625 33.57 19.85 -8.94
C GLY A 625 33.57 18.78 -7.84
N GLY A 626 33.90 19.15 -6.61
CA GLY A 626 33.89 18.28 -5.42
C GLY A 626 35.27 17.91 -4.88
N ALA A 627 36.36 18.53 -5.36
CA ALA A 627 37.70 18.28 -4.86
C ALA A 627 37.97 18.98 -3.52
N THR A 628 37.41 20.19 -3.35
CA THR A 628 37.41 20.92 -2.07
C THR A 628 35.99 21.35 -1.69
N TRP A 629 35.74 21.44 -0.37
CA TRP A 629 34.42 21.73 0.20
C TRP A 629 34.53 22.81 1.27
N THR A 630 33.58 23.75 1.28
CA THR A 630 33.42 24.78 2.32
C THR A 630 32.04 24.66 2.94
N THR A 631 31.96 24.55 4.27
CA THR A 631 30.68 24.55 4.99
C THR A 631 30.10 25.96 5.06
N LEU A 632 28.85 26.12 4.62
CA LEU A 632 28.13 27.39 4.64
C LEU A 632 27.01 27.45 5.67
N PHE A 633 26.54 26.29 6.14
CA PHE A 633 25.44 26.21 7.09
C PHE A 633 25.56 24.93 7.92
N ASN A 634 25.24 25.02 9.21
CA ASN A 634 25.11 23.89 10.11
C ASN A 634 23.78 23.96 10.89
N CYS A 635 22.95 22.92 10.84
CA CYS A 635 21.66 22.89 11.53
C CYS A 635 21.75 23.11 13.05
N LEU A 636 22.87 22.78 13.69
CA LEU A 636 23.02 22.90 15.14
C LEU A 636 23.27 24.35 15.58
N THR A 637 23.80 25.20 14.72
CA THR A 637 24.21 26.57 15.08
C THR A 637 23.45 27.64 14.31
N ASP A 638 23.15 27.38 13.03
CA ASP A 638 22.75 28.42 12.09
C ASP A 638 21.24 28.39 11.79
N TYR A 639 20.52 27.40 12.33
CA TYR A 639 19.09 27.24 12.08
C TYR A 639 18.30 28.44 12.60
N PRO A 640 17.42 29.06 11.79
CA PRO A 640 16.74 30.28 12.18
C PRO A 640 15.73 30.05 13.31
N LEU A 641 15.71 30.96 14.27
CA LEU A 641 14.70 31.04 15.32
C LEU A 641 13.42 31.69 14.78
N ASP A 642 12.28 31.40 15.42
CA ASP A 642 11.04 32.10 15.12
C ASP A 642 11.03 33.55 15.66
N ALA A 643 9.99 34.32 15.37
CA ALA A 643 9.87 35.72 15.79
C ALA A 643 9.87 35.91 17.31
N ALA A 644 9.61 34.85 18.08
CA ALA A 644 9.66 34.84 19.54
C ALA A 644 10.98 34.30 20.10
N GLY A 645 11.97 34.03 19.22
CA GLY A 645 13.29 33.52 19.59
C GLY A 645 13.32 32.02 19.90
N ASN A 646 12.28 31.25 19.53
CA ASN A 646 12.25 29.82 19.78
C ASN A 646 12.83 29.03 18.60
N THR A 647 13.39 27.85 18.90
CA THR A 647 13.82 26.90 17.87
C THR A 647 12.63 26.38 17.05
N GLN A 648 12.86 26.18 15.76
CA GLN A 648 11.90 25.62 14.81
C GLN A 648 12.08 24.11 14.58
N SER A 649 12.69 23.42 15.55
CA SER A 649 12.92 21.97 15.53
C SER A 649 11.66 21.17 15.15
N GLY A 650 11.80 20.28 14.15
CA GLY A 650 10.73 19.41 13.64
C GLY A 650 9.65 20.11 12.80
N LYS A 651 9.80 21.41 12.50
CA LYS A 651 8.92 22.16 11.59
C LYS A 651 9.64 22.48 10.28
N TYR A 652 8.89 22.54 9.19
CA TYR A 652 9.44 22.98 7.92
C TYR A 652 9.75 24.47 7.96
N THR A 653 10.99 24.82 7.63
CA THR A 653 11.49 26.18 7.55
C THR A 653 12.23 26.34 6.23
N LYS A 654 11.91 27.39 5.49
CA LYS A 654 12.62 27.72 4.25
C LYS A 654 14.00 28.26 4.60
N LEU A 655 15.04 27.65 4.04
CA LEU A 655 16.42 28.11 4.17
C LEU A 655 16.87 28.70 2.84
N THR A 656 17.63 29.80 2.92
CA THR A 656 18.24 30.48 1.79
C THR A 656 19.71 30.70 2.11
N ILE A 657 20.60 30.09 1.33
CA ILE A 657 22.05 30.13 1.52
C ILE A 657 22.68 30.86 0.32
N ASP A 658 23.51 31.86 0.60
CA ASP A 658 24.26 32.58 -0.42
C ASP A 658 25.47 31.76 -0.88
N LEU A 659 25.55 31.50 -2.19
CA LEU A 659 26.65 30.79 -2.84
C LEU A 659 27.56 31.75 -3.61
N SER A 660 27.27 33.05 -3.63
CA SER A 660 27.89 34.03 -4.54
C SER A 660 29.41 34.06 -4.47
N SER A 661 30.01 33.91 -3.28
CA SER A 661 31.46 33.89 -3.09
C SER A 661 32.14 32.63 -3.64
N HIS A 662 31.38 31.58 -3.94
CA HIS A 662 31.86 30.29 -4.44
C HIS A 662 31.50 30.05 -5.91
N MET A 663 30.95 31.08 -6.58
CA MET A 663 30.44 30.96 -7.93
C MET A 663 31.52 30.53 -8.94
N SER A 664 31.30 29.40 -9.60
CA SER A 664 32.19 28.87 -10.64
C SER A 664 31.41 28.15 -11.74
N ASP A 665 32.09 27.67 -12.78
CA ASP A 665 31.47 26.83 -13.82
C ASP A 665 31.39 25.33 -13.44
N ASN A 666 31.94 24.96 -12.28
CA ASN A 666 32.06 23.58 -11.83
C ASN A 666 31.71 23.47 -10.34
N MET A 667 30.50 23.91 -10.00
CA MET A 667 30.03 23.91 -8.61
C MET A 667 29.33 22.60 -8.25
N ARG A 668 29.35 22.27 -6.96
CA ARG A 668 28.48 21.27 -6.33
C ARG A 668 28.03 21.76 -4.96
N VAL A 669 26.89 21.26 -4.49
CA VAL A 669 26.48 21.35 -3.09
C VAL A 669 26.33 19.94 -2.52
N ARG A 670 26.52 19.80 -1.21
CA ARG A 670 26.20 18.55 -0.52
C ARG A 670 25.59 18.81 0.84
N PHE A 671 24.73 17.88 1.25
CA PHE A 671 24.29 17.74 2.62
C PHE A 671 25.16 16.68 3.27
N HIS A 672 25.98 17.09 4.23
CA HIS A 672 27.03 16.27 4.82
C HIS A 672 26.80 16.14 6.32
N CYS A 673 26.48 14.92 6.75
CA CYS A 673 26.13 14.62 8.13
C CYS A 673 27.06 13.56 8.69
N TYR A 674 27.72 13.86 9.81
CA TYR A 674 28.67 12.93 10.43
C TYR A 674 28.80 13.18 11.94
N ASP A 675 29.27 12.17 12.66
CA ASP A 675 29.63 12.27 14.08
C ASP A 675 31.13 12.09 14.28
N THR A 676 31.68 12.53 15.42
CA THR A 676 33.10 12.30 15.76
C THR A 676 33.29 11.45 17.01
N GLY A 677 32.20 11.09 17.69
CA GLY A 677 32.25 10.31 18.94
C GLY A 677 32.03 8.82 18.75
N GLY A 678 31.74 8.36 17.53
CA GLY A 678 31.46 6.97 17.21
C GLY A 678 30.13 6.48 17.79
N LYS A 679 29.12 7.37 17.89
CA LYS A 679 27.80 7.06 18.47
C LYS A 679 26.62 7.37 17.53
N GLY A 680 26.89 7.49 16.23
CA GLY A 680 25.89 7.72 15.19
C GLY A 680 25.19 9.08 15.23
N LEU A 681 24.28 9.28 14.28
CA LEU A 681 23.51 10.51 14.08
C LEU A 681 22.16 10.45 14.81
N ALA A 682 22.00 11.33 15.79
CA ALA A 682 20.87 11.34 16.72
C ALA A 682 19.62 12.10 16.22
N TYR A 683 19.69 12.78 15.07
CA TYR A 683 18.63 13.67 14.59
C TYR A 683 18.32 13.41 13.11
N PHE A 684 17.03 13.46 12.75
CA PHE A 684 16.62 13.30 11.36
C PHE A 684 16.72 14.62 10.60
N TRP A 685 16.75 14.56 9.28
CA TRP A 685 16.67 15.75 8.42
C TRP A 685 15.90 15.47 7.13
N ASN A 686 14.80 16.17 6.89
CA ASN A 686 14.09 16.18 5.61
C ASN A 686 14.44 17.45 4.83
N ILE A 687 14.70 17.28 3.53
CA ILE A 687 14.95 18.34 2.56
C ILE A 687 13.97 18.16 1.41
N ASP A 688 13.33 19.25 1.02
CA ASP A 688 12.34 19.23 -0.04
C ASP A 688 12.31 20.54 -0.84
N ASN A 689 11.79 20.49 -2.07
CA ASN A 689 11.63 21.62 -2.97
C ASN A 689 12.91 22.48 -3.08
N LEU A 690 14.03 21.81 -3.36
CA LEU A 690 15.35 22.42 -3.46
C LEU A 690 15.49 23.12 -4.80
N LYS A 691 16.01 24.35 -4.79
CA LYS A 691 16.37 25.08 -6.00
C LYS A 691 17.67 25.86 -5.82
N ILE A 692 18.48 25.88 -6.88
CA ILE A 692 19.64 26.76 -7.00
C ILE A 692 19.30 27.85 -8.02
N LEU A 693 19.26 29.09 -7.57
CA LEU A 693 19.14 30.27 -8.41
C LEU A 693 20.52 30.76 -8.79
N GLY A 694 20.70 31.19 -10.03
CA GLY A 694 22.00 31.61 -10.53
C GLY A 694 21.90 32.52 -11.73
N LEU A 695 23.07 32.97 -12.19
CA LEU A 695 23.14 33.69 -13.45
C LEU A 695 22.80 32.72 -14.59
N PRO A 696 22.07 33.18 -15.63
CA PRO A 696 21.87 32.38 -16.82
C PRO A 696 23.24 32.00 -17.37
N THR A 697 23.58 30.72 -17.31
CA THR A 697 24.60 30.19 -18.20
C THR A 697 23.93 30.23 -19.57
N GLY A 698 24.32 31.20 -20.40
CA GLY A 698 23.82 31.23 -21.76
C GLY A 698 23.98 29.83 -22.34
N ILE A 699 22.96 29.32 -23.03
CA ILE A 699 23.24 28.34 -24.06
C ILE A 699 24.19 29.07 -24.98
N THR A 700 25.48 28.73 -24.93
CA THR A 700 26.36 29.02 -26.03
C THR A 700 25.70 28.27 -27.18
N ARG A 701 24.89 28.97 -27.97
CA ARG A 701 24.76 28.58 -29.38
C ARG A 701 26.20 28.46 -29.79
N LEU A 702 26.64 27.25 -30.13
CA LEU A 702 27.81 27.11 -30.96
C LEU A 702 27.52 28.04 -32.13
N THR A 703 28.20 29.19 -32.14
CA THR A 703 28.40 29.91 -33.39
C THR A 703 29.18 28.90 -34.20
N VAL A 704 28.47 28.12 -35.00
CA VAL A 704 29.07 27.46 -36.14
C VAL A 704 29.65 28.63 -36.91
N THR A 705 30.95 28.86 -36.73
CA THR A 705 31.68 29.62 -37.72
C THR A 705 31.42 28.88 -39.02
N ASP A 706 30.78 29.58 -39.95
CA ASP A 706 30.63 29.15 -41.35
C ASP A 706 32.03 28.93 -41.92
N ALA A 707 32.63 27.80 -41.58
CA ALA A 707 33.78 27.24 -42.23
C ALA A 707 33.21 26.14 -43.11
N SER A 708 33.16 26.43 -44.41
CA SER A 708 32.80 25.55 -45.52
C SER A 708 33.48 24.18 -45.42
N HIS A 709 32.92 23.27 -44.63
CA HIS A 709 33.37 21.90 -44.58
C HIS A 709 32.46 21.07 -45.48
N ASN A 710 32.92 20.83 -46.70
CA ASN A 710 32.30 19.86 -47.62
C ASN A 710 32.40 18.41 -47.11
N ALA A 711 32.78 18.17 -45.85
CA ALA A 711 32.83 16.84 -45.24
C ALA A 711 31.43 16.26 -45.04
N ILE A 712 31.23 15.03 -45.51
CA ILE A 712 30.01 14.25 -45.41
C ILE A 712 30.25 13.15 -44.38
N TYR A 713 29.29 12.93 -43.50
CA TYR A 713 29.34 11.91 -42.45
C TYR A 713 28.16 10.95 -42.57
N THR A 714 28.32 9.71 -42.12
CA THR A 714 27.22 8.76 -41.91
C THR A 714 26.38 9.16 -40.67
N LEU A 715 25.20 8.57 -40.50
CA LEU A 715 24.31 8.87 -39.35
C LEU A 715 24.91 8.50 -37.99
N ASP A 716 25.83 7.55 -37.94
CA ASP A 716 26.62 7.17 -36.75
C ASP A 716 27.89 8.02 -36.58
N GLY A 717 28.06 9.09 -37.37
CA GLY A 717 29.10 10.11 -37.17
C GLY A 717 30.46 9.79 -37.80
N ARG A 718 30.58 8.77 -38.66
CA ARG A 718 31.83 8.45 -39.36
C ARG A 718 32.00 9.30 -40.61
N TYR A 719 33.22 9.75 -40.88
CA TYR A 719 33.52 10.52 -42.09
C TYR A 719 33.37 9.64 -43.35
N ALA A 720 32.52 10.06 -44.27
CA ALA A 720 32.17 9.34 -45.50
C ALA A 720 32.86 9.90 -46.75
N GLY A 721 33.25 11.18 -46.77
CA GLY A 721 33.95 11.80 -47.91
C GLY A 721 33.60 13.28 -48.09
N ARG A 722 33.82 13.83 -49.29
CA ARG A 722 33.46 15.24 -49.60
C ARG A 722 32.51 15.44 -50.78
N ASN A 723 32.18 14.37 -51.51
CA ASN A 723 31.32 14.42 -52.68
C ASN A 723 30.27 13.31 -52.60
N ILE A 724 29.00 13.70 -52.43
CA ILE A 724 27.90 12.74 -52.24
C ILE A 724 27.63 11.89 -53.49
N GLN A 725 28.08 12.33 -54.67
CA GLN A 725 27.92 11.55 -55.90
C GLN A 725 28.84 10.33 -55.96
N GLN A 726 29.88 10.29 -55.12
CA GLN A 726 30.82 9.17 -55.03
C GLN A 726 30.48 8.21 -53.89
N LEU A 727 29.42 8.47 -53.13
CA LEU A 727 28.97 7.63 -52.02
C LEU A 727 27.88 6.66 -52.50
N PRO A 728 27.78 5.46 -51.88
CA PRO A 728 26.66 4.56 -52.08
C PRO A 728 25.30 5.21 -51.77
N ALA A 729 24.21 4.60 -52.26
CA ALA A 729 22.87 5.02 -51.86
C ALA A 729 22.71 4.92 -50.34
N GLY A 730 22.19 5.97 -49.72
CA GLY A 730 22.18 6.08 -48.26
C GLY A 730 21.85 7.48 -47.74
N VAL A 731 21.80 7.57 -46.40
CA VAL A 731 21.53 8.81 -45.68
C VAL A 731 22.80 9.31 -45.01
N TYR A 732 23.12 10.57 -45.26
CA TYR A 732 24.34 11.22 -44.78
C TYR A 732 24.05 12.58 -44.15
N VAL A 733 25.05 13.17 -43.48
CA VAL A 733 25.00 14.50 -42.89
C VAL A 733 26.14 15.34 -43.46
N GLN A 734 25.84 16.53 -43.99
CA GLN A 734 26.83 17.51 -44.45
C GLN A 734 26.37 18.91 -44.02
N GLY A 735 27.26 19.69 -43.42
CA GLY A 735 26.93 21.05 -42.94
C GLY A 735 25.74 21.09 -41.96
N GLY A 736 25.57 20.04 -41.14
CA GLY A 736 24.47 19.93 -40.17
C GLY A 736 23.11 19.61 -40.78
N ARG A 737 23.03 19.29 -42.08
CA ARG A 737 21.78 18.89 -42.76
C ARG A 737 21.83 17.46 -43.25
N LYS A 738 20.69 16.77 -43.20
CA LYS A 738 20.51 15.44 -43.76
C LYS A 738 20.50 15.50 -45.29
N LEU A 739 21.30 14.65 -45.92
CA LEU A 739 21.34 14.41 -47.35
C LEU A 739 20.93 12.97 -47.64
N VAL A 740 20.20 12.77 -48.73
CA VAL A 740 19.79 11.43 -49.18
C VAL A 740 20.36 11.22 -50.57
N LYS A 741 21.27 10.25 -50.71
CA LYS A 741 21.72 9.75 -52.01
C LYS A 741 20.78 8.63 -52.41
N LYS A 742 19.96 8.92 -53.42
CA LYS A 742 19.14 7.90 -54.09
C LYS A 742 20.01 7.01 -54.95
#